data_AF-A0A5C5TZ46-F1
#
_entry.id   AF-A0A5C5TZ46-F1
#
_cell.length_a   1.000
_cell.length_b   1.000
_cell.length_c   1.000
_cell.angle_alpha   90.00
_cell.angle_beta   90.00
_cell.angle_gamma   90.00
#
_symmetry.space_group_name_H-M   'P 1'
#
loop_
_entity.id
_entity.type
_entity.pdbx_description
1 polymer ?
#
loop_
_entity_poly.entity_id
_entity_poly.type
_entity_poly.pdbx_seq_one_letter_code
_entity_poly.pdbx_strand_id
1 'polypeptide(L)'
;MSTVRLEAVKHGEREIPMQPASQDIWDKKYRLKTKHGVAVDADIDGTYQRVAKALAEAETTPEKQKYWNDRFLWALRRGAIPAGRITSNAGALEHKPATSTINCTVSGTITDSMDGILDKVHEAGLTLKAGCGIGYEFSTLRPRGAFVAGAGAYTSGPMSFMDIYDKMCFTVSSAGGRRGAQMGTFDVSHPDVKDFIRAKREDGRLRQFNLSLLITDGFMQAVEEDGDWPLVFPISDKEAGDIDLSNADQVVWRDWPHSNGYIARDDGMVACKVYGHIKARHLWDMIMVSTYDYAEPGFILIDKVNEMNNNWWCENIRATNPCGEQPLPPYGACLLGSVNLTKFVRDPFTDKASFDWEEYREVVRVFTRMLDNVVEVNGLPLPQQQAEIMRKRRHGMGFLGLGSTVTMLQMKYGSEPSCEFTERIAREMAVAGWEMGLALAQEKGAAPIMHEEFEVTAEMLRKRPEMAKDGWRLGQKIEGKVLHARYSRYMQKVAEVAPELVDNLAETGARFTHHSSIAPTGTISLSLANNASNGIEPSFAHHYSRNVIREGKKTKEKVDVWSYELLAYRELVNPKAMPFSEAPEAKLPDYFIAADDITPKEHVDVQAAAQKWVDSSISKTANVPTDYPYEDFKDIYRYAYQKGLKGCTTFRFNPAAFQGVLVKETDLENTTYRFELEDGSVIEVKGNEQIEYDGETHTAANLFDALKEGYYGKF
;
A
#
# COMPACT_ATOMS: atom_id res chain seq x y z
N MET A 1 -36.73 -14.27 -17.10
CA MET A 1 -35.83 -13.99 -15.96
C MET A 1 -36.60 -14.26 -14.68
N SER A 2 -36.29 -15.36 -14.00
CA SER A 2 -36.91 -15.69 -12.71
C SER A 2 -36.28 -14.80 -11.64
N THR A 3 -37.10 -14.03 -10.94
CA THR A 3 -36.69 -13.17 -9.83
C THR A 3 -36.14 -14.02 -8.70
N VAL A 4 -34.81 -14.03 -8.55
CA VAL A 4 -34.13 -14.61 -7.38
C VAL A 4 -34.58 -13.82 -6.16
N ARG A 5 -35.40 -14.43 -5.29
CA ARG A 5 -35.76 -13.87 -3.99
C ARG A 5 -34.58 -14.05 -3.05
N LEU A 6 -34.02 -12.94 -2.57
CA LEU A 6 -33.10 -12.90 -1.43
C LEU A 6 -33.89 -13.25 -0.17
N GLU A 7 -33.94 -14.53 0.17
CA GLU A 7 -34.26 -14.95 1.54
C GLU A 7 -32.95 -14.97 2.33
N ALA A 8 -32.86 -14.11 3.35
CA ALA A 8 -31.78 -14.20 4.32
C ALA A 8 -31.90 -15.55 5.04
N VAL A 9 -30.97 -16.46 4.77
CA VAL A 9 -30.79 -17.63 5.63
C VAL A 9 -30.45 -17.08 7.02
N LYS A 10 -31.41 -17.17 7.95
CA LYS A 10 -31.18 -16.95 9.37
C LYS A 10 -30.36 -18.14 9.87
N HIS A 11 -29.04 -18.09 9.70
CA HIS A 11 -28.16 -18.93 10.49
C HIS A 11 -28.23 -18.43 11.93
N GLY A 12 -28.65 -19.31 12.85
CA GLY A 12 -28.68 -19.06 14.29
C GLY A 12 -27.28 -19.02 14.90
N GLU A 13 -26.35 -18.27 14.31
CA GLU A 13 -25.01 -18.03 14.85
C GLU A 13 -25.09 -16.86 15.83
N ARG A 14 -24.58 -17.05 17.06
CA ARG A 14 -24.40 -15.93 18.01
C ARG A 14 -23.49 -14.89 17.36
N GLU A 15 -24.02 -13.70 17.13
CA GLU A 15 -23.25 -12.60 16.56
C GLU A 15 -22.20 -12.13 17.59
N ILE A 16 -20.93 -12.03 17.16
CA ILE A 16 -19.85 -11.55 18.03
C ILE A 16 -20.04 -10.04 18.27
N PRO A 17 -20.27 -9.60 19.52
CA PRO A 17 -20.56 -8.20 19.80
C PRO A 17 -19.36 -7.30 19.48
N MET A 18 -19.65 -6.07 19.03
CA MET A 18 -18.62 -5.05 18.85
C MET A 18 -18.01 -4.67 20.20
N GLN A 19 -16.68 -4.70 20.29
CA GLN A 19 -15.98 -4.29 21.51
C GLN A 19 -15.94 -2.75 21.64
N PRO A 20 -15.90 -2.19 22.88
CA PRO A 20 -15.96 -0.74 23.10
C PRO A 20 -14.91 0.06 22.33
N ALA A 21 -13.67 -0.45 22.25
CA ALA A 21 -12.59 0.21 21.52
C ALA A 21 -12.90 0.36 20.02
N SER A 22 -13.52 -0.65 19.40
CA SER A 22 -13.91 -0.60 17.99
C SER A 22 -15.02 0.44 17.76
N GLN A 23 -16.01 0.47 18.65
CA GLN A 23 -17.11 1.43 18.61
C GLN A 23 -16.63 2.87 18.76
N ASP A 24 -15.71 3.13 19.70
CA ASP A 24 -15.13 4.45 19.95
C ASP A 24 -14.34 4.97 18.75
N ILE A 25 -13.59 4.10 18.07
CA ILE A 25 -12.81 4.49 16.90
C ILE A 25 -13.72 4.75 15.72
N TRP A 26 -14.77 3.94 15.51
CA TRP A 26 -15.78 4.21 14.50
C TRP A 26 -16.46 5.57 14.75
N ASP A 27 -16.91 5.84 15.98
CA ASP A 27 -17.59 7.10 16.32
C ASP A 27 -16.70 8.32 16.05
N LYS A 28 -15.40 8.21 16.35
CA LYS A 28 -14.42 9.29 16.15
C LYS A 28 -13.99 9.48 14.70
N LYS A 29 -13.88 8.40 13.93
CA LYS A 29 -13.22 8.43 12.60
C LYS A 29 -14.19 8.34 11.42
N TYR A 30 -15.32 7.67 11.57
CA TYR A 30 -16.19 7.28 10.45
C TYR A 30 -17.64 7.69 10.60
N ARG A 31 -18.15 7.82 11.83
CA ARG A 31 -19.51 8.33 12.06
C ARG A 31 -19.64 9.74 11.53
N LEU A 32 -20.57 9.94 10.60
CA LEU A 32 -20.87 11.29 10.11
C LEU A 32 -21.55 12.10 11.22
N LYS A 33 -21.01 13.29 11.48
CA LYS A 33 -21.55 14.26 12.42
C LYS A 33 -21.70 15.61 11.72
N THR A 34 -22.72 16.38 12.09
CA THR A 34 -22.88 17.76 11.64
C THR A 34 -21.76 18.65 12.20
N LYS A 35 -21.65 19.88 11.70
CA LYS A 35 -20.70 20.89 12.23
C LYS A 35 -20.85 21.19 13.73
N HIS A 36 -21.99 20.86 14.32
CA HIS A 36 -22.27 21.02 15.75
C HIS A 36 -22.04 19.75 16.58
N GLY A 37 -21.46 18.70 15.97
CA GLY A 37 -21.16 17.43 16.64
C GLY A 37 -22.35 16.47 16.74
N VAL A 38 -23.54 16.85 16.25
CA VAL A 38 -24.73 15.98 16.25
C VAL A 38 -24.54 14.84 15.25
N ALA A 39 -24.73 13.60 15.70
CA ALA A 39 -24.63 12.42 14.86
C ALA A 39 -25.68 12.40 13.74
N VAL A 40 -25.22 12.16 12.52
CA VAL A 40 -26.04 11.94 11.32
C VAL A 40 -26.21 10.43 11.10
N ASP A 41 -25.10 9.69 11.16
CA ASP A 41 -25.14 8.23 11.19
C ASP A 41 -25.55 7.79 12.60
N ALA A 42 -26.65 7.04 12.73
CA ALA A 42 -27.14 6.58 14.04
C ALA A 42 -26.18 5.56 14.68
N ASP A 43 -25.73 4.58 13.89
CA ASP A 43 -24.82 3.50 14.24
C ASP A 43 -24.00 3.09 13.00
N ILE A 44 -23.23 2.01 13.10
CA ILE A 44 -22.40 1.49 12.00
C ILE A 44 -23.26 1.14 10.78
N ASP A 45 -24.48 0.60 10.98
CA ASP A 45 -25.38 0.30 9.88
C ASP A 45 -25.90 1.57 9.20
N GLY A 46 -26.14 2.64 9.95
CA GLY A 46 -26.40 3.97 9.40
C GLY A 46 -25.28 4.47 8.49
N THR A 47 -24.02 4.24 8.87
CA THR A 47 -22.87 4.51 7.98
C THR A 47 -22.94 3.65 6.71
N TYR A 48 -23.29 2.36 6.82
CA TYR A 48 -23.43 1.49 5.64
C TYR A 48 -24.55 1.93 4.71
N GLN A 49 -25.71 2.31 5.25
CA GLN A 49 -26.85 2.82 4.48
C GLN A 49 -26.47 4.09 3.71
N ARG A 50 -25.78 5.04 4.36
CA ARG A 50 -25.31 6.27 3.71
C ARG A 50 -24.35 5.96 2.55
N VAL A 51 -23.34 5.12 2.80
CA VAL A 51 -22.34 4.78 1.79
C VAL A 51 -22.97 4.03 0.62
N ALA A 52 -23.82 3.02 0.89
CA ALA A 52 -24.52 2.26 -0.14
C ALA A 52 -25.38 3.16 -1.03
N LYS A 53 -26.15 4.08 -0.41
CA LYS A 53 -26.99 5.03 -1.14
C LYS A 53 -26.15 5.94 -2.05
N ALA A 54 -25.12 6.58 -1.48
CA ALA A 54 -24.28 7.52 -2.21
C ALA A 54 -23.56 6.87 -3.41
N LEU A 55 -23.13 5.61 -3.28
CA LEU A 55 -22.48 4.90 -4.39
C LEU A 55 -23.48 4.32 -5.39
N ALA A 56 -24.70 4.03 -4.97
CA ALA A 56 -25.76 3.61 -5.87
C ALA A 56 -26.28 4.76 -6.74
N GLU A 57 -26.22 6.01 -6.28
CA GLU A 57 -26.60 7.21 -7.06
C GLU A 57 -25.81 7.37 -8.37
N ALA A 58 -24.62 6.75 -8.47
CA ALA A 58 -23.84 6.70 -9.72
C ALA A 58 -24.46 5.77 -10.79
N GLU A 59 -25.47 4.98 -10.45
CA GLU A 59 -26.21 4.16 -11.41
C GLU A 59 -27.18 5.01 -12.26
N THR A 60 -27.37 4.61 -13.51
CA THR A 60 -28.00 5.47 -14.53
C THR A 60 -29.52 5.59 -14.45
N THR A 61 -30.21 4.66 -13.79
CA THR A 61 -31.68 4.68 -13.67
C THR A 61 -32.13 4.49 -12.23
N PRO A 62 -33.28 5.06 -11.81
CA PRO A 62 -33.81 4.89 -10.45
C PRO A 62 -33.97 3.42 -10.02
N GLU A 63 -34.32 2.53 -10.97
CA GLU A 63 -34.47 1.10 -10.71
C GLU A 63 -33.11 0.46 -10.38
N LYS A 64 -32.06 0.80 -11.15
CA LYS A 64 -30.69 0.34 -10.88
C LYS A 64 -30.15 0.93 -9.58
N GLN A 65 -30.41 2.21 -9.32
CA GLN A 65 -30.04 2.88 -8.07
C GLN A 65 -30.65 2.15 -6.87
N LYS A 66 -31.95 1.82 -6.93
CA LYS A 66 -32.60 1.05 -5.85
C LYS A 66 -32.02 -0.35 -5.71
N TYR A 67 -31.91 -1.11 -6.81
CA TYR A 67 -31.39 -2.47 -6.79
C TYR A 67 -29.96 -2.52 -6.22
N TRP A 68 -29.08 -1.66 -6.72
CA TRP A 68 -27.69 -1.64 -6.29
C TRP A 68 -27.50 -1.04 -4.90
N ASN A 69 -28.34 -0.11 -4.46
CA ASN A 69 -28.37 0.30 -3.05
C ASN A 69 -28.59 -0.91 -2.13
N ASP A 70 -29.58 -1.75 -2.44
CA ASP A 70 -29.89 -2.93 -1.63
C ASP A 70 -28.76 -3.98 -1.68
N ARG A 71 -28.17 -4.21 -2.87
CA ARG A 71 -27.01 -5.12 -3.02
C ARG A 71 -25.76 -4.59 -2.32
N PHE A 72 -25.45 -3.30 -2.45
CA PHE A 72 -24.30 -2.68 -1.79
C PHE A 72 -24.45 -2.73 -0.28
N LEU A 73 -25.63 -2.39 0.26
CA LEU A 73 -25.90 -2.49 1.69
C LEU A 73 -25.77 -3.93 2.19
N TRP A 74 -26.25 -4.92 1.42
CA TRP A 74 -26.02 -6.34 1.71
C TRP A 74 -24.52 -6.67 1.78
N ALA A 75 -23.72 -6.27 0.78
CA ALA A 75 -22.30 -6.56 0.76
C ALA A 75 -21.55 -5.90 1.94
N LEU A 76 -21.87 -4.65 2.29
CA LEU A 76 -21.29 -3.94 3.44
C LEU A 76 -21.53 -4.71 4.74
N ARG A 77 -22.77 -5.18 4.95
CA ARG A 77 -23.15 -6.01 6.11
C ARG A 77 -22.47 -7.38 6.11
N ARG A 78 -22.09 -7.89 4.93
CA ARG A 78 -21.38 -9.17 4.74
C ARG A 78 -19.86 -9.05 4.65
N GLY A 79 -19.30 -7.90 5.03
CA GLY A 79 -17.86 -7.74 5.21
C GLY A 79 -17.13 -7.06 4.06
N ALA A 80 -17.82 -6.51 3.05
CA ALA A 80 -17.21 -5.54 2.16
C ALA A 80 -16.94 -4.23 2.93
N ILE A 81 -15.68 -3.80 3.00
CA ILE A 81 -15.29 -2.60 3.74
C ILE A 81 -14.56 -1.67 2.77
N PRO A 82 -15.24 -0.62 2.27
CA PRO A 82 -14.59 0.43 1.50
C PRO A 82 -13.45 1.09 2.29
N ALA A 83 -12.46 1.62 1.58
CA ALA A 83 -11.38 2.35 2.23
C ALA A 83 -11.88 3.51 3.09
N GLY A 84 -11.10 3.87 4.11
CA GLY A 84 -11.54 4.83 5.11
C GLY A 84 -11.98 6.21 4.57
N ARG A 85 -11.42 6.70 3.46
CA ARG A 85 -11.91 7.94 2.82
C ARG A 85 -13.28 7.75 2.18
N ILE A 86 -13.52 6.63 1.50
CA ILE A 86 -14.84 6.27 0.96
C ILE A 86 -15.88 6.23 2.09
N THR A 87 -15.60 5.48 3.17
CA THR A 87 -16.52 5.38 4.32
C THR A 87 -16.80 6.74 4.97
N SER A 88 -15.78 7.58 5.10
CA SER A 88 -15.90 8.91 5.72
C SER A 88 -16.65 9.92 4.86
N ASN A 89 -16.50 9.86 3.52
CA ASN A 89 -16.81 10.99 2.64
C ASN A 89 -17.95 10.72 1.65
N ALA A 90 -18.25 9.46 1.30
CA ALA A 90 -19.37 9.15 0.41
C ALA A 90 -20.70 9.61 1.03
N GLY A 91 -21.45 10.47 0.34
CA GLY A 91 -22.72 11.03 0.85
C GLY A 91 -22.55 12.01 2.01
N ALA A 92 -21.37 12.58 2.24
CA ALA A 92 -21.10 13.49 3.36
C ALA A 92 -21.00 14.98 2.98
N LEU A 93 -21.22 15.33 1.70
CA LEU A 93 -20.95 16.68 1.15
C LEU A 93 -21.71 17.82 1.85
N GLU A 94 -22.90 17.54 2.39
CA GLU A 94 -23.69 18.53 3.14
C GLU A 94 -23.08 18.87 4.52
N HIS A 95 -22.16 18.06 5.03
CA HIS A 95 -21.66 18.13 6.40
C HIS A 95 -20.14 18.19 6.51
N LYS A 96 -19.41 17.78 5.47
CA LYS A 96 -17.94 17.81 5.39
C LYS A 96 -17.48 18.61 4.17
N PRO A 97 -16.32 19.27 4.23
CA PRO A 97 -15.70 19.88 3.05
C PRO A 97 -15.55 18.85 1.93
N ALA A 98 -15.61 19.30 0.67
CA ALA A 98 -15.39 18.48 -0.51
C ALA A 98 -13.98 17.87 -0.45
N THR A 99 -13.90 16.66 0.09
CA THR A 99 -12.67 15.88 0.28
C THR A 99 -12.79 14.63 -0.56
N SER A 100 -11.67 14.18 -1.11
CA SER A 100 -11.66 13.04 -2.02
C SER A 100 -12.14 11.76 -1.33
N THR A 101 -12.79 10.88 -2.09
CA THR A 101 -13.05 9.49 -1.68
C THR A 101 -11.82 8.59 -1.91
N ILE A 102 -10.78 9.11 -2.56
CA ILE A 102 -9.51 8.42 -2.82
C ILE A 102 -8.54 8.65 -1.64
N ASN A 103 -7.82 7.60 -1.25
CA ASN A 103 -6.89 7.66 -0.12
C ASN A 103 -5.54 8.29 -0.48
N CYS A 104 -4.99 7.91 -1.63
CA CYS A 104 -3.65 8.30 -2.05
C CYS A 104 -3.55 8.45 -3.57
N THR A 105 -2.53 9.15 -4.04
CA THR A 105 -2.21 9.28 -5.47
C THR A 105 -0.69 9.16 -5.68
N VAL A 106 -0.27 9.12 -6.93
CA VAL A 106 1.13 9.34 -7.34
C VAL A 106 1.21 10.65 -8.11
N SER A 107 2.27 11.42 -7.86
CA SER A 107 2.56 12.68 -8.54
C SER A 107 2.72 12.47 -10.05
N GLY A 108 2.53 13.53 -10.82
CA GLY A 108 3.05 13.55 -12.19
C GLY A 108 4.58 13.38 -12.20
N THR A 109 5.15 13.01 -13.35
CA THR A 109 6.62 12.96 -13.52
C THR A 109 7.24 14.31 -13.16
N ILE A 110 8.25 14.29 -12.31
CA ILE A 110 9.01 15.49 -11.95
C ILE A 110 10.01 15.73 -13.08
N THR A 111 9.79 16.76 -13.89
CA THR A 111 10.73 17.11 -14.95
C THR A 111 11.94 17.82 -14.36
N ASP A 112 13.12 17.56 -14.92
CA ASP A 112 14.40 18.10 -14.47
C ASP A 112 14.59 19.57 -14.88
N SER A 113 13.74 20.44 -14.32
CA SER A 113 13.76 21.89 -14.47
C SER A 113 13.16 22.56 -13.23
N MET A 114 13.49 23.82 -12.97
CA MET A 114 12.96 24.53 -11.79
C MET A 114 11.43 24.65 -11.84
N ASP A 115 10.86 25.02 -13.00
CA ASP A 115 9.41 25.09 -13.18
C ASP A 115 8.77 23.71 -12.96
N GLY A 116 9.36 22.66 -13.53
CA GLY A 116 8.91 21.28 -13.36
C GLY A 116 8.87 20.83 -11.90
N ILE A 117 9.93 21.15 -11.15
CA ILE A 117 10.04 20.82 -9.72
C ILE A 117 9.00 21.58 -8.90
N LEU A 118 8.89 22.91 -9.07
CA LEU A 118 8.03 23.76 -8.25
C LEU A 118 6.55 23.59 -8.60
N ASP A 119 6.21 23.37 -9.87
CA ASP A 119 4.83 23.07 -10.29
C ASP A 119 4.33 21.77 -9.62
N LYS A 120 5.19 20.76 -9.52
CA LYS A 120 4.89 19.49 -8.85
C LYS A 120 4.76 19.64 -7.33
N VAL A 121 5.51 20.57 -6.70
CA VAL A 121 5.29 20.97 -5.30
C VAL A 121 3.90 21.60 -5.13
N HIS A 122 3.49 22.48 -6.04
CA HIS A 122 2.18 23.12 -5.99
C HIS A 122 1.04 22.10 -6.12
N GLU A 123 1.11 21.20 -7.10
CA GLU A 123 0.15 20.09 -7.28
C GLU A 123 0.08 19.16 -6.06
N ALA A 124 1.22 18.89 -5.44
CA ALA A 124 1.31 18.11 -4.22
C ALA A 124 0.57 18.79 -3.05
N GLY A 125 0.75 20.11 -2.87
CA GLY A 125 0.03 20.87 -1.85
C GLY A 125 -1.50 20.81 -2.03
N LEU A 126 -1.99 20.90 -3.27
CA LEU A 126 -3.42 20.74 -3.58
C LEU A 126 -3.93 19.32 -3.27
N THR A 127 -3.13 18.31 -3.61
CA THR A 127 -3.44 16.89 -3.36
C THR A 127 -3.52 16.58 -1.86
N LEU A 128 -2.52 17.01 -1.09
CA LEU A 128 -2.47 16.84 0.37
C LEU A 128 -3.60 17.58 1.08
N LYS A 129 -3.92 18.80 0.62
CA LYS A 129 -5.07 19.60 1.09
C LYS A 129 -6.39 18.86 0.88
N ALA A 130 -6.55 18.13 -0.24
CA ALA A 130 -7.76 17.35 -0.51
C ALA A 130 -7.89 16.08 0.35
N GLY A 131 -6.86 15.73 1.14
CA GLY A 131 -6.87 14.58 2.03
C GLY A 131 -6.09 13.36 1.51
N CYS A 132 -5.47 13.45 0.34
CA CYS A 132 -4.77 12.33 -0.29
C CYS A 132 -3.30 12.29 0.15
N GLY A 133 -2.80 11.11 0.50
CA GLY A 133 -1.35 10.87 0.55
C GLY A 133 -0.76 10.82 -0.87
N ILE A 134 0.54 11.05 -1.05
CA ILE A 134 1.13 11.20 -2.38
C ILE A 134 2.52 10.55 -2.51
N GLY A 135 2.74 9.82 -3.61
CA GLY A 135 4.04 9.24 -3.95
C GLY A 135 4.77 9.97 -5.07
N TYR A 136 6.10 9.90 -5.07
CA TYR A 136 6.98 10.59 -6.01
C TYR A 136 8.12 9.70 -6.47
N GLU A 137 8.60 9.98 -7.68
CA GLU A 137 9.85 9.49 -8.25
C GLU A 137 10.79 10.71 -8.29
N PHE A 138 11.96 10.64 -7.64
CA PHE A 138 12.93 11.75 -7.61
C PHE A 138 14.20 11.50 -8.43
N SER A 139 14.35 10.33 -9.07
CA SER A 139 15.53 9.98 -9.86
C SER A 139 15.50 10.49 -11.30
N THR A 140 14.42 11.15 -11.71
CA THR A 140 14.41 11.98 -12.93
C THR A 140 15.23 13.26 -12.78
N LEU A 141 15.55 13.69 -11.56
CA LEU A 141 16.33 14.91 -11.30
C LEU A 141 17.83 14.64 -11.42
N ARG A 142 18.56 15.53 -12.10
CA ARG A 142 20.00 15.35 -12.35
C ARG A 142 20.83 15.29 -11.06
N PRO A 143 21.94 14.52 -11.05
CA PRO A 143 22.74 14.31 -9.85
C PRO A 143 23.45 15.57 -9.38
N ARG A 144 23.78 15.65 -8.09
CA ARG A 144 24.52 16.76 -7.49
C ARG A 144 25.83 16.99 -8.24
N GLY A 145 26.12 18.26 -8.53
CA GLY A 145 27.30 18.65 -9.29
C GLY A 145 27.17 18.49 -10.80
N ALA A 146 26.04 18.01 -11.32
CA ALA A 146 25.76 18.09 -12.76
C ALA A 146 25.57 19.54 -13.21
N PHE A 147 26.00 19.83 -14.43
CA PHE A 147 25.96 21.16 -15.00
C PHE A 147 24.52 21.56 -15.41
N VAL A 148 24.19 22.84 -15.24
CA VAL A 148 22.90 23.42 -15.60
C VAL A 148 23.11 24.50 -16.66
N ALA A 149 22.96 24.11 -17.93
CA ALA A 149 23.27 24.98 -19.07
C ALA A 149 22.57 26.35 -19.04
N GLY A 150 21.30 26.40 -18.61
CA GLY A 150 20.55 27.67 -18.55
C GLY A 150 20.96 28.62 -17.42
N ALA A 151 21.58 28.10 -16.35
CA ALA A 151 21.99 28.87 -15.19
C ALA A 151 23.51 29.13 -15.15
N GLY A 152 24.31 28.43 -15.97
CA GLY A 152 25.77 28.49 -15.93
C GLY A 152 26.35 28.00 -14.60
N ALA A 153 25.63 27.14 -13.88
CA ALA A 153 25.95 26.69 -12.52
C ALA A 153 25.81 25.17 -12.38
N TYR A 154 26.11 24.65 -11.19
CA TYR A 154 25.97 23.24 -10.83
C TYR A 154 24.79 23.04 -9.89
N THR A 155 24.06 21.93 -10.03
CA THR A 155 22.89 21.63 -9.19
C THR A 155 23.28 21.09 -7.80
N SER A 156 22.42 21.31 -6.81
CA SER A 156 22.50 20.69 -5.47
C SER A 156 22.02 19.24 -5.44
N GLY A 157 21.42 18.76 -6.53
CA GLY A 157 20.92 17.39 -6.67
C GLY A 157 19.55 17.14 -6.03
N PRO A 158 18.99 15.94 -6.18
CA PRO A 158 17.59 15.66 -5.87
C PRO A 158 17.25 15.83 -4.37
N MET A 159 18.18 15.48 -3.48
CA MET A 159 17.93 15.49 -2.03
C MET A 159 17.61 16.90 -1.50
N SER A 160 18.22 17.94 -2.08
CA SER A 160 17.95 19.33 -1.69
C SER A 160 16.55 19.78 -2.13
N PHE A 161 16.05 19.28 -3.27
CA PHE A 161 14.70 19.59 -3.72
C PHE A 161 13.64 18.83 -2.93
N MET A 162 13.94 17.60 -2.49
CA MET A 162 13.05 16.85 -1.60
C MET A 162 12.78 17.59 -0.29
N ASP A 163 13.72 18.39 0.22
CA ASP A 163 13.51 19.22 1.41
C ASP A 163 12.37 20.25 1.22
N ILE A 164 12.16 20.75 -0.01
CA ILE A 164 11.03 21.64 -0.33
C ILE A 164 9.70 20.91 -0.15
N TYR A 165 9.61 19.68 -0.65
CA TYR A 165 8.42 18.84 -0.52
C TYR A 165 8.16 18.43 0.93
N ASP A 166 9.22 18.13 1.69
CA ASP A 166 9.12 17.82 3.12
C ASP A 166 8.52 19.00 3.90
N LYS A 167 9.05 20.23 3.68
CA LYS A 167 8.54 21.45 4.31
C LYS A 167 7.13 21.82 3.86
N MET A 168 6.82 21.61 2.57
CA MET A 168 5.47 21.81 2.05
C MET A 168 4.47 20.88 2.75
N CYS A 169 4.76 19.58 2.84
CA CYS A 169 3.87 18.63 3.51
C CYS A 169 3.73 18.89 5.00
N PHE A 170 4.82 19.32 5.67
CA PHE A 170 4.77 19.73 7.06
C PHE A 170 3.83 20.93 7.28
N THR A 171 3.83 21.88 6.34
CA THR A 171 3.03 23.11 6.43
C THR A 171 1.57 22.85 6.04
N VAL A 172 1.32 22.04 5.01
CA VAL A 172 -0.02 21.69 4.54
C VAL A 172 -0.62 20.61 5.44
N SER A 173 -1.34 21.03 6.47
CA SER A 173 -2.17 20.10 7.25
C SER A 173 -3.22 19.45 6.34
N SER A 174 -3.22 18.12 6.26
CA SER A 174 -4.19 17.39 5.42
C SER A 174 -5.60 17.53 5.97
N ALA A 175 -6.61 17.58 5.08
CA ALA A 175 -8.00 17.77 5.48
C ALA A 175 -8.45 16.75 6.55
N GLY A 176 -9.07 17.29 7.61
CA GLY A 176 -9.50 16.53 8.79
C GLY A 176 -8.47 16.46 9.91
N GLY A 177 -7.49 17.37 9.95
CA GLY A 177 -6.50 17.47 11.04
C GLY A 177 -5.48 16.34 11.07
N ARG A 178 -5.22 15.69 9.93
CA ARG A 178 -4.23 14.61 9.80
C ARG A 178 -2.93 15.17 9.23
N ARG A 179 -1.79 14.59 9.63
CA ARG A 179 -0.52 14.84 8.95
C ARG A 179 -0.59 14.29 7.53
N GLY A 180 -0.01 15.01 6.57
CA GLY A 180 0.21 14.49 5.23
C GLY A 180 1.18 13.30 5.28
N ALA A 181 1.04 12.37 4.32
CA ALA A 181 1.95 11.24 4.18
C ALA A 181 2.47 11.20 2.75
N GLN A 182 3.79 11.11 2.60
CA GLN A 182 4.45 11.08 1.31
C GLN A 182 5.29 9.82 1.12
N MET A 183 5.48 9.37 -0.12
CA MET A 183 6.47 8.34 -0.48
C MET A 183 7.49 8.93 -1.45
N GLY A 184 8.77 8.85 -1.12
CA GLY A 184 9.87 9.15 -2.04
C GLY A 184 10.46 7.85 -2.57
N THR A 185 10.41 7.65 -3.89
CA THR A 185 11.08 6.53 -4.54
C THR A 185 12.33 6.99 -5.30
N PHE A 186 13.35 6.13 -5.32
CA PHE A 186 14.64 6.45 -5.91
C PHE A 186 15.31 5.24 -6.57
N ASP A 187 15.85 5.41 -7.77
CA ASP A 187 16.57 4.39 -8.52
C ASP A 187 17.87 4.00 -7.82
N VAL A 188 18.10 2.68 -7.68
CA VAL A 188 19.33 2.13 -7.11
C VAL A 188 20.59 2.49 -7.92
N SER A 189 20.43 2.90 -9.17
CA SER A 189 21.54 3.27 -10.07
C SER A 189 21.79 4.77 -10.12
N HIS A 190 20.98 5.59 -9.48
CA HIS A 190 21.16 7.04 -9.52
C HIS A 190 22.48 7.43 -8.81
N PRO A 191 23.29 8.39 -9.31
CA PRO A 191 24.59 8.71 -8.69
C PRO A 191 24.51 9.17 -7.22
N ASP A 192 23.40 9.80 -6.84
CA ASP A 192 23.13 10.23 -5.46
C ASP A 192 22.45 9.16 -4.57
N VAL A 193 22.33 7.90 -5.02
CA VAL A 193 21.64 6.83 -4.27
C VAL A 193 22.18 6.64 -2.85
N LYS A 194 23.49 6.82 -2.65
CA LYS A 194 24.15 6.70 -1.34
C LYS A 194 23.63 7.72 -0.34
N ASP A 195 23.34 8.93 -0.80
CA ASP A 195 22.82 10.00 0.04
C ASP A 195 21.35 9.77 0.37
N PHE A 196 20.57 9.25 -0.59
CA PHE A 196 19.19 8.84 -0.36
C PHE A 196 19.09 7.73 0.71
N ILE A 197 19.93 6.70 0.62
CA ILE A 197 19.99 5.61 1.63
C ILE A 197 20.27 6.16 3.03
N ARG A 198 21.14 7.17 3.13
CA ARG A 198 21.57 7.74 4.42
C ARG A 198 20.67 8.89 4.90
N ALA A 199 19.70 9.33 4.12
CA ALA A 199 19.00 10.59 4.35
C ALA A 199 18.34 10.67 5.74
N LYS A 200 17.76 9.57 6.22
CA LYS A 200 17.10 9.51 7.53
C LYS A 200 18.01 9.27 8.73
N ARG A 201 19.32 9.10 8.50
CA ARG A 201 20.33 9.13 9.57
C ARG A 201 20.56 10.53 10.10
N GLU A 202 20.23 11.55 9.29
CA GLU A 202 20.25 12.95 9.70
C GLU A 202 18.96 13.27 10.47
N ASP A 203 19.11 13.71 11.72
CA ASP A 203 17.97 13.99 12.58
C ASP A 203 17.09 15.11 12.02
N GLY A 204 15.82 14.78 11.80
CA GLY A 204 14.79 15.75 11.40
C GLY A 204 14.66 15.95 9.89
N ARG A 205 15.48 15.27 9.07
CA ARG A 205 15.43 15.37 7.61
C ARG A 205 14.47 14.35 6.99
N LEU A 206 13.71 14.78 5.97
CA LEU A 206 12.74 13.98 5.21
C LEU A 206 11.74 13.17 6.09
N ARG A 207 11.30 13.76 7.20
CA ARG A 207 10.39 13.11 8.17
C ARG A 207 8.96 12.91 7.62
N GLN A 208 8.55 13.70 6.62
CA GLN A 208 7.22 13.57 6.01
C GLN A 208 7.17 12.51 4.90
N PHE A 209 8.30 11.87 4.59
CA PHE A 209 8.41 10.82 3.59
C PHE A 209 8.58 9.45 4.24
N ASN A 210 7.94 8.43 3.67
CA ASN A 210 8.50 7.09 3.62
C ASN A 210 9.48 7.04 2.43
N LEU A 211 10.64 6.41 2.60
CA LEU A 211 11.65 6.30 1.54
C LEU A 211 11.72 4.86 1.01
N SER A 212 11.81 4.67 -0.30
CA SER A 212 11.99 3.34 -0.90
C SER A 212 12.90 3.38 -2.12
N LEU A 213 13.68 2.32 -2.31
CA LEU A 213 14.51 2.14 -3.48
C LEU A 213 13.78 1.32 -4.54
N LEU A 214 13.96 1.74 -5.79
CA LEU A 214 13.55 1.02 -6.99
C LEU A 214 14.71 0.09 -7.38
N ILE A 215 14.55 -1.17 -7.01
CA ILE A 215 15.54 -2.22 -7.19
C ILE A 215 15.24 -2.98 -8.48
N THR A 216 16.27 -3.11 -9.32
CA THR A 216 16.20 -3.82 -10.61
C THR A 216 16.71 -5.24 -10.49
N ASP A 217 16.29 -6.10 -11.40
CA ASP A 217 16.77 -7.48 -11.50
C ASP A 217 18.28 -7.51 -11.77
N GLY A 218 18.77 -6.57 -12.60
CA GLY A 218 20.20 -6.42 -12.88
C GLY A 218 21.03 -6.07 -11.63
N PHE A 219 20.49 -5.27 -10.71
CA PHE A 219 21.19 -4.99 -9.45
C PHE A 219 21.24 -6.24 -8.58
N MET A 220 20.14 -6.97 -8.46
CA MET A 220 20.09 -8.21 -7.68
C MET A 220 21.08 -9.25 -8.23
N GLN A 221 21.14 -9.40 -9.56
CA GLN A 221 22.14 -10.27 -10.19
C GLN A 221 23.57 -9.84 -9.87
N ALA A 222 23.88 -8.54 -9.94
CA ALA A 222 25.20 -8.03 -9.60
C ALA A 222 25.56 -8.26 -8.12
N VAL A 223 24.60 -8.21 -7.20
CA VAL A 223 24.81 -8.54 -5.78
C VAL A 223 25.17 -10.01 -5.61
N GLU A 224 24.45 -10.92 -6.28
CA GLU A 224 24.71 -12.36 -6.24
C GLU A 224 26.12 -12.69 -6.77
N GLU A 225 26.49 -12.08 -7.90
CA GLU A 225 27.74 -12.33 -8.62
C GLU A 225 28.96 -11.53 -8.10
N ASP A 226 28.78 -10.66 -7.10
CA ASP A 226 29.82 -9.72 -6.64
C ASP A 226 30.34 -8.76 -7.73
N GLY A 227 29.43 -8.39 -8.64
CA GLY A 227 29.70 -7.53 -9.77
C GLY A 227 29.88 -6.05 -9.39
N ASP A 228 30.42 -5.29 -10.34
CA ASP A 228 30.38 -3.82 -10.28
C ASP A 228 29.02 -3.32 -10.75
N TRP A 229 28.51 -2.30 -10.08
CA TRP A 229 27.25 -1.64 -10.38
C TRP A 229 27.50 -0.21 -10.90
N PRO A 230 27.06 0.12 -12.12
CA PRO A 230 27.26 1.45 -12.68
C PRO A 230 26.25 2.44 -12.08
N LEU A 231 26.76 3.61 -11.67
CA LEU A 231 25.95 4.75 -11.29
C LEU A 231 25.72 5.64 -12.51
N VAL A 232 24.46 5.79 -12.92
CA VAL A 232 24.11 6.32 -14.25
C VAL A 232 23.01 7.37 -14.21
N PHE A 233 23.05 8.30 -15.16
CA PHE A 233 21.97 9.27 -15.40
C PHE A 233 21.82 9.54 -16.90
N PRO A 234 20.61 9.76 -17.44
CA PRO A 234 20.38 10.01 -18.86
C PRO A 234 21.22 11.14 -19.45
N ILE A 235 21.61 10.97 -20.71
CA ILE A 235 22.28 11.99 -21.50
C ILE A 235 21.22 12.82 -22.22
N SER A 236 21.21 14.13 -21.98
CA SER A 236 20.30 15.02 -22.69
C SER A 236 20.72 15.23 -24.15
N ASP A 237 19.77 15.58 -25.00
CA ASP A 237 20.05 15.91 -26.42
C ASP A 237 21.10 17.03 -26.56
N LYS A 238 21.22 17.89 -25.54
CA LYS A 238 22.17 19.00 -25.49
C LYS A 238 23.60 18.56 -25.19
N GLU A 239 23.79 17.38 -24.62
CA GLU A 239 25.08 16.80 -24.22
C GLU A 239 25.58 15.77 -25.25
N ALA A 240 24.82 15.50 -26.32
CA ALA A 240 25.12 14.46 -27.31
C ALA A 240 26.49 14.61 -27.98
N GLY A 241 26.97 15.85 -28.14
CA GLY A 241 28.27 16.14 -28.78
C GLY A 241 29.48 15.93 -27.87
N ASP A 242 29.28 15.79 -26.57
CA ASP A 242 30.36 15.76 -25.57
C ASP A 242 30.74 14.33 -25.15
N ILE A 243 29.99 13.32 -25.59
CA ILE A 243 30.10 11.93 -25.12
C ILE A 243 30.11 10.95 -26.31
N ASP A 244 31.06 10.01 -26.31
CA ASP A 244 31.07 8.90 -27.27
C ASP A 244 30.02 7.85 -26.87
N LEU A 245 28.87 7.88 -27.55
CA LEU A 245 27.75 6.96 -27.31
C LEU A 245 28.07 5.48 -27.61
N SER A 246 29.17 5.19 -28.31
CA SER A 246 29.60 3.83 -28.59
C SER A 246 30.51 3.24 -27.51
N ASN A 247 31.01 4.08 -26.60
CA ASN A 247 31.89 3.67 -25.52
C ASN A 247 31.10 3.11 -24.33
N ALA A 248 31.13 1.79 -24.16
CA ALA A 248 30.43 1.08 -23.09
C ALA A 248 30.92 1.44 -21.67
N ASP A 249 32.15 1.95 -21.52
CA ASP A 249 32.65 2.42 -20.22
C ASP A 249 32.07 3.79 -19.84
N GLN A 250 31.57 4.55 -20.82
CA GLN A 250 30.97 5.88 -20.62
C GLN A 250 29.45 5.87 -20.66
N VAL A 251 28.85 4.94 -21.41
CA VAL A 251 27.41 4.94 -21.70
C VAL A 251 26.81 3.55 -21.51
N VAL A 252 25.73 3.50 -20.73
CA VAL A 252 24.88 2.32 -20.58
C VAL A 252 23.51 2.61 -21.18
N TRP A 253 23.02 1.71 -22.04
CA TRP A 253 21.67 1.78 -22.61
C TRP A 253 20.71 1.02 -21.71
N ARG A 254 19.65 1.69 -21.23
CA ARG A 254 18.68 1.07 -20.32
C ARG A 254 17.27 1.62 -20.48
N ASP A 255 16.31 0.90 -19.94
CA ASP A 255 14.94 1.38 -19.75
C ASP A 255 14.95 2.60 -18.82
N TRP A 256 14.21 3.65 -19.22
CA TRP A 256 14.05 4.90 -18.47
C TRP A 256 12.57 5.34 -18.47
N PRO A 257 12.10 6.16 -17.50
CA PRO A 257 10.68 6.54 -17.40
C PRO A 257 10.12 7.27 -18.62
N HIS A 258 10.94 8.02 -19.35
CA HIS A 258 10.58 8.69 -20.60
C HIS A 258 11.83 8.95 -21.45
N SER A 259 11.67 9.07 -22.76
CA SER A 259 12.78 9.41 -23.67
C SER A 259 12.83 10.90 -24.06
N ASN A 260 11.77 11.67 -23.76
CA ASN A 260 11.69 13.07 -24.18
C ASN A 260 12.86 13.90 -23.64
N GLY A 261 13.63 14.52 -24.54
CA GLY A 261 14.79 15.36 -24.22
C GLY A 261 16.09 14.60 -23.95
N TYR A 262 16.07 13.27 -24.13
CA TYR A 262 17.22 12.38 -23.97
C TYR A 262 17.50 11.61 -25.24
N ILE A 263 18.76 11.19 -25.38
CA ILE A 263 19.20 10.36 -26.49
C ILE A 263 18.62 8.95 -26.30
N ALA A 264 17.77 8.53 -27.22
CA ALA A 264 17.11 7.22 -27.20
C ALA A 264 17.26 6.49 -28.55
N ARG A 265 17.22 5.15 -28.50
CA ARG A 265 17.11 4.28 -29.68
C ARG A 265 15.66 3.94 -29.98
N ASP A 266 15.43 3.42 -31.18
CA ASP A 266 14.10 2.97 -31.64
C ASP A 266 13.50 1.85 -30.77
N ASP A 267 14.33 1.09 -30.02
CA ASP A 267 13.90 0.03 -29.10
C ASP A 267 13.48 0.53 -27.71
N GLY A 268 13.41 1.86 -27.54
CA GLY A 268 13.00 2.54 -26.31
C GLY A 268 14.12 2.71 -25.27
N MET A 269 15.32 2.18 -25.53
CA MET A 269 16.44 2.33 -24.60
C MET A 269 17.00 3.75 -24.63
N VAL A 270 17.26 4.31 -23.45
CA VAL A 270 17.85 5.65 -23.27
C VAL A 270 19.33 5.50 -22.95
N ALA A 271 20.16 6.36 -23.54
CA ALA A 271 21.58 6.44 -23.24
C ALA A 271 21.78 7.12 -21.88
N CYS A 272 22.42 6.43 -20.94
CA CYS A 272 22.77 6.97 -19.64
C CYS A 272 24.29 7.05 -19.48
N LYS A 273 24.78 8.23 -19.10
CA LYS A 273 26.18 8.48 -18.77
C LYS A 273 26.53 7.76 -17.48
N VAL A 274 27.67 7.10 -17.47
CA VAL A 274 28.29 6.51 -16.28
C VAL A 274 29.03 7.60 -15.49
N TYR A 275 28.61 7.82 -14.24
CA TYR A 275 29.25 8.74 -13.29
C TYR A 275 30.29 8.04 -12.40
N GLY A 276 30.23 6.72 -12.30
CA GLY A 276 31.16 5.90 -11.55
C GLY A 276 30.63 4.48 -11.34
N HIS A 277 31.40 3.68 -10.64
CA HIS A 277 31.06 2.31 -10.29
C HIS A 277 31.14 2.11 -8.78
N ILE A 278 30.33 1.19 -8.27
CA ILE A 278 30.36 0.72 -6.88
C ILE A 278 30.19 -0.80 -6.88
N LYS A 279 30.87 -1.52 -5.98
CA LYS A 279 30.58 -2.95 -5.79
C LYS A 279 29.12 -3.13 -5.40
N ALA A 280 28.39 -3.99 -6.12
CA ALA A 280 26.96 -4.19 -5.88
C ALA A 280 26.69 -4.65 -4.44
N ARG A 281 27.52 -5.56 -3.91
CA ARG A 281 27.46 -6.00 -2.50
C ARG A 281 27.71 -4.87 -1.51
N HIS A 282 28.62 -3.94 -1.83
CA HIS A 282 28.86 -2.79 -0.95
C HIS A 282 27.63 -1.87 -0.89
N LEU A 283 26.98 -1.61 -2.03
CA LEU A 283 25.74 -0.83 -2.05
C LEU A 283 24.60 -1.59 -1.36
N TRP A 284 24.50 -2.91 -1.57
CA TRP A 284 23.56 -3.78 -0.89
C TRP A 284 23.71 -3.71 0.64
N ASP A 285 24.93 -3.87 1.15
CA ASP A 285 25.20 -3.78 2.59
C ASP A 285 24.82 -2.41 3.14
N MET A 286 25.07 -1.32 2.39
CA MET A 286 24.62 0.02 2.79
C MET A 286 23.09 0.10 2.95
N ILE A 287 22.34 -0.49 2.01
CA ILE A 287 20.87 -0.56 2.06
C ILE A 287 20.46 -1.38 3.29
N MET A 288 21.02 -2.58 3.43
CA MET A 288 20.65 -3.52 4.49
C MET A 288 20.98 -3.00 5.89
N VAL A 289 22.12 -2.36 6.10
CA VAL A 289 22.42 -1.70 7.39
C VAL A 289 21.39 -0.62 7.66
N SER A 290 21.06 0.22 6.67
CA SER A 290 20.07 1.28 6.86
C SER A 290 18.70 0.71 7.23
N THR A 291 18.23 -0.30 6.52
CA THR A 291 16.95 -0.95 6.81
C THR A 291 16.97 -1.70 8.14
N TYR A 292 18.08 -2.35 8.50
CA TYR A 292 18.20 -3.04 9.78
C TYR A 292 18.14 -2.06 10.97
N ASP A 293 18.72 -0.87 10.81
CA ASP A 293 18.78 0.15 11.85
C ASP A 293 17.53 1.03 11.88
N TYR A 294 16.99 1.42 10.72
CA TYR A 294 15.97 2.46 10.53
C TYR A 294 14.77 2.01 9.68
N ALA A 295 14.57 0.70 9.44
CA ALA A 295 13.48 0.08 8.62
C ALA A 295 13.26 0.73 7.24
N GLU A 296 14.22 1.53 6.79
CA GLU A 296 14.18 2.33 5.57
C GLU A 296 15.60 2.48 4.99
N PRO A 297 15.74 2.61 3.67
CA PRO A 297 14.65 2.67 2.69
C PRO A 297 13.96 1.30 2.50
N GLY A 298 12.67 1.36 2.17
CA GLY A 298 11.90 0.20 1.71
C GLY A 298 12.40 -0.30 0.36
N PHE A 299 11.91 -1.48 -0.03
CA PHE A 299 12.46 -2.24 -1.16
C PHE A 299 11.36 -2.55 -2.18
N ILE A 300 11.43 -1.92 -3.35
CA ILE A 300 10.48 -2.11 -4.45
C ILE A 300 11.20 -2.78 -5.61
N LEU A 301 10.76 -3.99 -5.97
CA LEU A 301 11.29 -4.74 -7.11
C LEU A 301 10.62 -4.21 -8.39
N ILE A 302 11.19 -3.12 -8.93
CA ILE A 302 10.51 -2.28 -9.93
C ILE A 302 10.34 -2.98 -11.28
N ASP A 303 11.28 -3.87 -11.62
CA ASP A 303 11.19 -4.67 -12.84
C ASP A 303 10.04 -5.68 -12.72
N LYS A 304 9.88 -6.32 -11.54
CA LYS A 304 8.75 -7.22 -11.29
C LYS A 304 7.40 -6.50 -11.29
N VAL A 305 7.35 -5.28 -10.74
CA VAL A 305 6.17 -4.41 -10.79
C VAL A 305 5.78 -4.13 -12.25
N ASN A 306 6.73 -3.75 -13.11
CA ASN A 306 6.44 -3.41 -14.50
C ASN A 306 6.19 -4.65 -15.38
N GLU A 307 6.88 -5.76 -15.13
CA GLU A 307 6.65 -7.03 -15.83
C GLU A 307 5.19 -7.48 -15.67
N MET A 308 4.69 -7.42 -14.44
CA MET A 308 3.34 -7.86 -14.05
C MET A 308 2.27 -6.77 -14.18
N ASN A 309 2.62 -5.57 -14.63
CA ASN A 309 1.67 -4.48 -14.82
C ASN A 309 0.71 -4.80 -15.96
N ASN A 310 -0.60 -4.70 -15.71
CA ASN A 310 -1.60 -4.97 -16.74
C ASN A 310 -1.59 -3.95 -17.87
N ASN A 311 -1.05 -2.74 -17.66
CA ASN A 311 -0.96 -1.68 -18.68
C ASN A 311 0.47 -1.49 -19.22
N TRP A 312 1.28 -2.54 -19.20
CA TRP A 312 2.72 -2.55 -19.53
C TRP A 312 3.14 -1.83 -20.83
N TRP A 313 2.22 -1.61 -21.78
CA TRP A 313 2.49 -0.96 -23.08
C TRP A 313 2.37 0.56 -23.07
N CYS A 314 1.65 1.16 -22.11
CA CYS A 314 1.34 2.59 -22.12
C CYS A 314 1.76 3.32 -20.83
N GLU A 315 2.32 2.61 -19.86
CA GLU A 315 2.83 3.22 -18.64
C GLU A 315 4.07 2.49 -18.12
N ASN A 316 4.99 3.26 -17.55
CA ASN A 316 6.14 2.77 -16.81
C ASN A 316 5.98 3.20 -15.34
N ILE A 317 5.83 2.22 -14.46
CA ILE A 317 5.61 2.46 -13.04
C ILE A 317 6.95 2.70 -12.37
N ARG A 318 7.05 3.82 -11.66
CA ARG A 318 8.28 4.23 -10.99
C ARG A 318 8.08 4.80 -9.59
N ALA A 319 6.82 4.94 -9.17
CA ALA A 319 6.48 5.38 -7.84
C ALA A 319 5.32 4.54 -7.32
N THR A 320 5.12 4.61 -6.01
CA THR A 320 4.01 3.97 -5.32
C THR A 320 3.36 4.95 -4.36
N ASN A 321 2.12 4.68 -3.98
CA ASN A 321 1.46 5.40 -2.91
C ASN A 321 2.22 5.23 -1.57
N PRO A 322 1.94 6.06 -0.54
CA PRO A 322 2.61 6.03 0.76
C PRO A 322 2.79 4.67 1.46
N CYS A 323 1.95 3.69 1.13
CA CYS A 323 1.94 2.38 1.77
C CYS A 323 2.55 1.25 0.91
N GLY A 324 2.89 1.48 -0.36
CA GLY A 324 3.62 0.50 -1.20
C GLY A 324 2.77 -0.58 -1.90
N GLU A 325 1.46 -0.63 -1.63
CA GLU A 325 0.53 -1.62 -2.19
C GLU A 325 0.01 -1.28 -3.59
N GLN A 326 0.06 -0.01 -3.99
CA GLN A 326 -0.29 0.45 -5.33
C GLN A 326 0.89 1.19 -5.96
N PRO A 327 1.76 0.47 -6.67
CA PRO A 327 2.60 1.05 -7.69
C PRO A 327 1.70 1.65 -8.77
N LEU A 328 1.85 2.96 -9.02
CA LEU A 328 0.92 3.73 -9.84
C LEU A 328 1.66 4.55 -10.90
N PRO A 329 1.04 4.76 -12.07
CA PRO A 329 1.59 5.65 -13.08
C PRO A 329 1.52 7.11 -12.61
N PRO A 330 2.16 8.05 -13.32
CA PRO A 330 2.00 9.48 -13.08
C PRO A 330 0.51 9.88 -13.00
N TYR A 331 0.15 10.64 -11.95
CA TYR A 331 -1.24 11.02 -11.61
C TYR A 331 -2.19 9.88 -11.26
N GLY A 332 -1.71 8.65 -11.14
CA GLY A 332 -2.51 7.49 -10.76
C GLY A 332 -3.14 7.65 -9.37
N ALA A 333 -4.32 7.07 -9.19
CA ALA A 333 -5.14 7.20 -7.99
C ALA A 333 -5.37 5.85 -7.30
N CYS A 334 -5.19 5.81 -5.98
CA CYS A 334 -5.30 4.62 -5.15
C CYS A 334 -6.74 4.48 -4.61
N LEU A 335 -7.62 3.89 -5.43
CA LEU A 335 -8.99 3.52 -5.05
C LEU A 335 -8.95 2.13 -4.41
N LEU A 336 -9.36 2.02 -3.15
CA LEU A 336 -9.16 0.82 -2.33
C LEU A 336 -10.43 0.31 -1.65
N GLY A 337 -10.43 -0.99 -1.33
CA GLY A 337 -11.41 -1.65 -0.48
C GLY A 337 -10.90 -2.99 0.03
N SER A 338 -11.47 -3.50 1.11
CA SER A 338 -11.08 -4.82 1.64
C SER A 338 -12.29 -5.66 2.04
N VAL A 339 -12.22 -6.96 1.73
CA VAL A 339 -13.21 -7.95 2.19
C VAL A 339 -12.74 -8.55 3.52
N ASN A 340 -13.58 -8.49 4.57
CA ASN A 340 -13.31 -9.11 5.86
C ASN A 340 -13.54 -10.62 5.79
N LEU A 341 -12.46 -11.40 5.80
CA LEU A 341 -12.51 -12.84 5.63
C LEU A 341 -13.22 -13.58 6.78
N THR A 342 -13.28 -12.98 7.97
CA THR A 342 -13.86 -13.66 9.15
C THR A 342 -15.37 -13.88 9.02
N LYS A 343 -16.04 -13.14 8.12
CA LYS A 343 -17.48 -13.27 7.85
C LYS A 343 -17.87 -14.53 7.09
N PHE A 344 -16.90 -15.26 6.54
CA PHE A 344 -17.14 -16.44 5.70
C PHE A 344 -16.74 -17.74 6.39
N VAL A 345 -16.32 -17.72 7.65
CA VAL A 345 -16.02 -18.95 8.39
C VAL A 345 -17.29 -19.53 8.99
N ARG A 346 -17.56 -20.81 8.71
CA ARG A 346 -18.64 -21.60 9.31
C ARG A 346 -18.07 -22.52 10.37
N ASP A 347 -18.83 -22.73 11.45
CA ASP A 347 -18.46 -23.61 12.57
C ASP A 347 -17.03 -23.36 13.12
N PRO A 348 -16.65 -22.10 13.42
CA PRO A 348 -15.27 -21.74 13.74
C PRO A 348 -14.76 -22.48 14.97
N PHE A 349 -13.46 -22.79 14.98
CA PHE A 349 -12.74 -23.48 16.05
C PHE A 349 -13.19 -24.93 16.31
N THR A 350 -13.86 -25.55 15.33
CA THR A 350 -14.28 -26.96 15.38
C THR A 350 -13.62 -27.76 14.25
N ASP A 351 -13.70 -29.09 14.34
CA ASP A 351 -13.29 -30.01 13.28
C ASP A 351 -14.12 -29.89 11.99
N LYS A 352 -15.25 -29.17 12.04
CA LYS A 352 -16.13 -28.86 10.90
C LYS A 352 -15.90 -27.46 10.34
N ALA A 353 -14.92 -26.72 10.88
CA ALA A 353 -14.65 -25.35 10.45
C ALA A 353 -14.37 -25.31 8.95
N SER A 354 -15.09 -24.45 8.24
CA SER A 354 -14.99 -24.34 6.78
C SER A 354 -15.17 -22.90 6.31
N PHE A 355 -14.76 -22.62 5.08
CA PHE A 355 -14.87 -21.30 4.47
C PHE A 355 -15.95 -21.28 3.39
N ASP A 356 -16.85 -20.30 3.43
CA ASP A 356 -17.95 -20.10 2.49
C ASP A 356 -17.48 -19.40 1.21
N TRP A 357 -17.01 -20.21 0.27
CA TRP A 357 -16.50 -19.74 -1.03
C TRP A 357 -17.58 -19.16 -1.93
N GLU A 358 -18.86 -19.49 -1.73
CA GLU A 358 -19.95 -18.97 -2.57
C GLU A 358 -20.31 -17.55 -2.14
N GLU A 359 -20.56 -17.33 -0.84
CA GLU A 359 -20.86 -16.00 -0.31
C GLU A 359 -19.65 -15.07 -0.50
N TYR A 360 -18.41 -15.56 -0.31
CA TYR A 360 -17.19 -14.79 -0.56
C TYR A 360 -17.11 -14.24 -1.99
N ARG A 361 -17.28 -15.11 -2.99
CA ARG A 361 -17.24 -14.69 -4.40
C ARG A 361 -18.36 -13.70 -4.72
N GLU A 362 -19.55 -13.89 -4.16
CA GLU A 362 -20.65 -12.96 -4.40
C GLU A 362 -20.42 -11.58 -3.77
N VAL A 363 -19.85 -11.54 -2.56
CA VAL A 363 -19.43 -10.26 -1.95
C VAL A 363 -18.36 -9.58 -2.81
N VAL A 364 -17.37 -10.32 -3.32
CA VAL A 364 -16.35 -9.78 -4.22
C VAL A 364 -16.96 -9.18 -5.49
N ARG A 365 -17.92 -9.86 -6.14
CA ARG A 365 -18.58 -9.34 -7.36
C ARG A 365 -19.34 -8.05 -7.09
N VAL A 366 -20.19 -8.03 -6.05
CA VAL A 366 -20.95 -6.84 -5.69
C VAL A 366 -20.03 -5.69 -5.28
N PHE A 367 -18.98 -5.99 -4.53
CA PHE A 367 -18.02 -4.98 -4.10
C PHE A 367 -17.18 -4.44 -5.25
N THR A 368 -16.87 -5.26 -6.27
CA THR A 368 -16.16 -4.81 -7.48
C THR A 368 -16.97 -3.73 -8.20
N ARG A 369 -18.29 -3.92 -8.35
CA ARG A 369 -19.16 -2.86 -8.90
C ARG A 369 -19.22 -1.62 -8.00
N MET A 370 -19.27 -1.82 -6.69
CA MET A 370 -19.26 -0.71 -5.73
C MET A 370 -18.00 0.16 -5.91
N LEU A 371 -16.82 -0.44 -6.08
CA LEU A 371 -15.57 0.28 -6.34
C LEU A 371 -15.54 0.92 -7.74
N ASP A 372 -16.14 0.30 -8.77
CA ASP A 372 -16.32 0.96 -10.09
C ASP A 372 -17.16 2.24 -9.97
N ASN A 373 -18.17 2.26 -9.10
CA ASN A 373 -18.99 3.46 -8.88
C ASN A 373 -18.24 4.55 -8.09
N VAL A 374 -17.24 4.20 -7.27
CA VAL A 374 -16.40 5.19 -6.56
C VAL A 374 -15.59 6.02 -7.56
N VAL A 375 -15.25 5.47 -8.73
CA VAL A 375 -14.59 6.22 -9.82
C VAL A 375 -15.39 7.47 -10.19
N GLU A 376 -16.71 7.39 -10.20
CA GLU A 376 -17.62 8.50 -10.56
C GLU A 376 -17.68 9.60 -9.49
N VAL A 377 -17.37 9.28 -8.22
CA VAL A 377 -17.44 10.19 -7.08
C VAL A 377 -16.07 10.41 -6.41
N ASN A 378 -14.99 10.31 -7.19
CA ASN A 378 -13.61 10.31 -6.71
C ASN A 378 -13.22 11.61 -5.94
N GLY A 379 -13.71 12.77 -6.37
CA GLY A 379 -13.38 14.06 -5.75
C GLY A 379 -11.90 14.42 -5.76
N LEU A 380 -11.13 13.96 -6.75
CA LEU A 380 -9.70 14.27 -6.91
C LEU A 380 -9.51 15.75 -7.29
N PRO A 381 -8.51 16.45 -6.73
CA PRO A 381 -8.37 17.90 -6.93
C PRO A 381 -7.74 18.30 -8.27
N LEU A 382 -6.99 17.41 -8.93
CA LEU A 382 -6.29 17.72 -10.17
C LEU A 382 -7.01 17.12 -11.39
N PRO A 383 -7.23 17.88 -12.48
CA PRO A 383 -7.83 17.36 -13.71
C PRO A 383 -7.08 16.16 -14.30
N GLN A 384 -5.76 16.12 -14.17
CA GLN A 384 -4.92 15.02 -14.66
C GLN A 384 -5.18 13.72 -13.88
N GLN A 385 -5.36 13.82 -12.55
CA GLN A 385 -5.72 12.66 -11.72
C GLN A 385 -7.14 12.16 -12.06
N GLN A 386 -8.07 13.08 -12.33
CA GLN A 386 -9.42 12.73 -12.78
C GLN A 386 -9.40 12.05 -14.16
N ALA A 387 -8.63 12.57 -15.10
CA ALA A 387 -8.50 11.97 -16.43
C ALA A 387 -7.92 10.55 -16.34
N GLU A 388 -6.90 10.35 -15.51
CA GLU A 388 -6.23 9.06 -15.35
C GLU A 388 -7.16 7.99 -14.75
N ILE A 389 -7.88 8.33 -13.66
CA ILE A 389 -8.84 7.39 -13.06
C ILE A 389 -10.02 7.10 -13.98
N MET A 390 -10.51 8.07 -14.75
CA MET A 390 -11.63 7.85 -15.68
C MET A 390 -11.23 7.02 -16.91
N ARG A 391 -10.00 7.21 -17.41
CA ARG A 391 -9.48 6.50 -18.59
C ARG A 391 -9.18 5.03 -18.31
N LYS A 392 -8.62 4.73 -17.14
CA LYS A 392 -8.11 3.38 -16.79
C LYS A 392 -8.94 2.64 -15.74
N ARG A 393 -9.74 3.38 -14.96
CA ARG A 393 -10.69 2.88 -13.95
C ARG A 393 -10.06 1.91 -12.94
N ARG A 394 -8.76 2.10 -12.67
CA ARG A 394 -7.96 1.26 -11.75
C ARG A 394 -8.56 1.31 -10.34
N HIS A 395 -8.67 0.15 -9.72
CA HIS A 395 -8.92 0.03 -8.29
C HIS A 395 -8.12 -1.13 -7.71
N GLY A 396 -8.11 -1.21 -6.39
CA GLY A 396 -7.41 -2.23 -5.62
C GLY A 396 -8.30 -2.80 -4.52
N MET A 397 -8.88 -3.95 -4.77
CA MET A 397 -9.55 -4.76 -3.78
C MET A 397 -8.53 -5.69 -3.11
N GLY A 398 -8.52 -5.65 -1.79
CA GLY A 398 -7.78 -6.58 -0.95
C GLY A 398 -8.71 -7.32 -0.01
N PHE A 399 -8.11 -7.89 1.02
CA PHE A 399 -8.82 -8.54 2.11
C PHE A 399 -8.12 -8.28 3.44
N LEU A 400 -8.87 -8.41 4.52
CA LEU A 400 -8.36 -8.33 5.89
C LEU A 400 -8.81 -9.54 6.70
N GLY A 401 -8.22 -9.72 7.88
CA GLY A 401 -8.58 -10.79 8.81
C GLY A 401 -8.05 -12.15 8.39
N LEU A 402 -6.97 -12.20 7.60
CA LEU A 402 -6.36 -13.47 7.19
C LEU A 402 -5.88 -14.27 8.40
N GLY A 403 -5.09 -13.65 9.28
CA GLY A 403 -4.62 -14.24 10.55
C GLY A 403 -5.76 -14.72 11.44
N SER A 404 -6.79 -13.91 11.59
CA SER A 404 -7.99 -14.29 12.34
C SER A 404 -8.69 -15.50 11.70
N THR A 405 -8.84 -15.51 10.38
CA THR A 405 -9.55 -16.56 9.64
C THR A 405 -8.81 -17.89 9.69
N VAL A 406 -7.49 -17.90 9.50
CA VAL A 406 -6.70 -19.15 9.62
C VAL A 406 -6.78 -19.73 11.03
N THR A 407 -6.77 -18.87 12.06
CA THR A 407 -6.96 -19.28 13.46
C THR A 407 -8.34 -19.90 13.68
N MET A 408 -9.39 -19.28 13.13
CA MET A 408 -10.77 -19.80 13.20
C MET A 408 -10.95 -21.13 12.46
N LEU A 409 -10.13 -21.40 11.44
CA LEU A 409 -10.05 -22.68 10.72
C LEU A 409 -9.08 -23.68 11.35
N GLN A 410 -8.56 -23.41 12.56
CA GLN A 410 -7.59 -24.24 13.29
C GLN A 410 -6.26 -24.48 12.55
N MET A 411 -5.88 -23.57 11.65
CA MET A 411 -4.60 -23.58 10.94
C MET A 411 -3.58 -22.69 11.65
N LYS A 412 -2.30 -23.09 11.63
CA LYS A 412 -1.20 -22.23 12.07
C LYS A 412 -0.82 -21.26 10.96
N TYR A 413 -0.79 -19.96 11.26
CA TYR A 413 -0.33 -18.96 10.31
C TYR A 413 1.13 -19.24 9.89
N GLY A 414 1.45 -19.09 8.61
CA GLY A 414 2.78 -19.38 8.06
C GLY A 414 3.01 -20.84 7.66
N SER A 415 2.17 -21.77 8.13
CA SER A 415 2.21 -23.17 7.70
C SER A 415 1.82 -23.34 6.22
N GLU A 416 2.23 -24.44 5.61
CA GLU A 416 1.90 -24.79 4.22
C GLU A 416 0.37 -24.75 3.94
N PRO A 417 -0.51 -25.37 4.76
CA PRO A 417 -1.96 -25.25 4.58
C PRO A 417 -2.47 -23.81 4.62
N SER A 418 -1.90 -22.95 5.48
CA SER A 418 -2.29 -21.55 5.56
C SER A 418 -1.84 -20.75 4.32
N CYS A 419 -0.70 -21.10 3.73
CA CYS A 419 -0.22 -20.51 2.48
C CYS A 419 -1.09 -20.94 1.29
N GLU A 420 -1.46 -22.22 1.19
CA GLU A 420 -2.40 -22.72 0.17
C GLU A 420 -3.76 -22.04 0.26
N PHE A 421 -4.28 -21.89 1.49
CA PHE A 421 -5.51 -21.15 1.74
C PHE A 421 -5.40 -19.68 1.32
N THR A 422 -4.30 -19.02 1.67
CA THR A 422 -4.03 -17.61 1.29
C THR A 422 -4.00 -17.43 -0.23
N GLU A 423 -3.31 -18.33 -0.94
CA GLU A 423 -3.28 -18.32 -2.41
C GLU A 423 -4.68 -18.50 -2.99
N ARG A 424 -5.46 -19.44 -2.45
CA ARG A 424 -6.83 -19.68 -2.90
C ARG A 424 -7.73 -18.47 -2.69
N ILE A 425 -7.66 -17.80 -1.53
CA ILE A 425 -8.42 -16.56 -1.27
C ILE A 425 -8.11 -15.50 -2.34
N ALA A 426 -6.83 -15.24 -2.57
CA ALA A 426 -6.40 -14.25 -3.57
C ALA A 426 -6.84 -14.63 -4.99
N ARG A 427 -6.77 -15.93 -5.36
CA ARG A 427 -7.23 -16.43 -6.65
C ARG A 427 -8.73 -16.25 -6.86
N GLU A 428 -9.55 -16.69 -5.90
CA GLU A 428 -11.01 -16.58 -6.03
C GLU A 428 -11.45 -15.11 -6.07
N MET A 429 -10.75 -14.22 -5.35
CA MET A 429 -10.96 -12.77 -5.45
C MET A 429 -10.67 -12.24 -6.86
N ALA A 430 -9.52 -12.61 -7.42
CA ALA A 430 -9.10 -12.15 -8.74
C ALA A 430 -10.07 -12.65 -9.83
N VAL A 431 -10.40 -13.95 -9.84
CA VAL A 431 -11.30 -14.53 -10.86
C VAL A 431 -12.69 -13.90 -10.77
N ALA A 432 -13.30 -13.84 -9.59
CA ALA A 432 -14.62 -13.21 -9.42
C ALA A 432 -14.61 -11.71 -9.77
N GLY A 433 -13.49 -11.04 -9.49
CA GLY A 433 -13.24 -9.66 -9.90
C GLY A 433 -13.27 -9.47 -11.41
N TRP A 434 -12.48 -10.25 -12.15
CA TRP A 434 -12.42 -10.17 -13.62
C TRP A 434 -13.71 -10.62 -14.31
N GLU A 435 -14.41 -11.61 -13.77
CA GLU A 435 -15.77 -11.98 -14.21
C GLU A 435 -16.71 -10.76 -14.13
N MET A 436 -16.71 -10.07 -13.00
CA MET A 436 -17.50 -8.85 -12.82
C MET A 436 -17.00 -7.72 -13.72
N GLY A 437 -15.68 -7.62 -13.94
CA GLY A 437 -15.08 -6.66 -14.85
C GLY A 437 -15.56 -6.82 -16.30
N LEU A 438 -15.69 -8.07 -16.78
CA LEU A 438 -16.27 -8.38 -18.08
C LEU A 438 -17.77 -8.06 -18.11
N ALA A 439 -18.54 -8.48 -17.09
CA ALA A 439 -19.97 -8.21 -17.01
C ALA A 439 -20.28 -6.70 -16.99
N LEU A 440 -19.49 -5.91 -16.25
CA LEU A 440 -19.60 -4.45 -16.26
C LEU A 440 -19.18 -3.83 -17.59
N ALA A 441 -18.19 -4.40 -18.28
CA ALA A 441 -17.83 -3.93 -19.61
C ALA A 441 -18.98 -4.12 -20.61
N GLN A 442 -19.68 -5.26 -20.55
CA GLN A 442 -20.86 -5.54 -21.36
C GLN A 442 -22.03 -4.62 -21.02
N GLU A 443 -22.21 -4.26 -19.75
CA GLU A 443 -23.33 -3.43 -19.30
C GLU A 443 -23.08 -1.92 -19.44
N LYS A 444 -21.90 -1.44 -19.02
CA LYS A 444 -21.53 -0.02 -18.84
C LYS A 444 -20.44 0.44 -19.83
N GLY A 445 -19.90 -0.47 -20.65
CA GLY A 445 -18.74 -0.23 -21.51
C GLY A 445 -17.41 -0.54 -20.80
N ALA A 446 -16.40 -0.99 -21.56
CA ALA A 446 -15.06 -1.19 -21.04
C ALA A 446 -14.40 0.14 -20.59
N ALA A 447 -13.29 0.05 -19.85
CA ALA A 447 -12.47 1.24 -19.60
C ALA A 447 -12.05 1.87 -20.95
N PRO A 448 -12.07 3.20 -21.12
CA PRO A 448 -11.75 3.85 -22.39
C PRO A 448 -10.48 3.33 -23.07
N ILE A 449 -9.43 3.09 -22.29
CA ILE A 449 -8.14 2.59 -22.79
C ILE A 449 -8.22 1.24 -23.51
N MET A 450 -9.24 0.43 -23.25
CA MET A 450 -9.43 -0.88 -23.88
C MET A 450 -9.76 -0.78 -25.37
N HIS A 451 -10.34 0.34 -25.80
CA HIS A 451 -10.72 0.58 -27.21
C HIS A 451 -9.77 1.53 -27.93
N GLU A 452 -8.77 2.07 -27.24
CA GLU A 452 -7.72 2.87 -27.87
C GLU A 452 -6.81 1.99 -28.71
N GLU A 453 -6.41 2.47 -29.89
CA GLU A 453 -5.43 1.81 -30.74
C GLU A 453 -4.01 2.29 -30.40
N PHE A 454 -3.08 1.36 -30.27
CA PHE A 454 -1.67 1.61 -30.02
C PHE A 454 -0.85 1.12 -31.20
N GLU A 455 0.18 1.88 -31.57
CA GLU A 455 1.16 1.43 -32.55
C GLU A 455 2.10 0.39 -31.93
N VAL A 456 2.33 -0.72 -32.63
CA VAL A 456 3.30 -1.75 -32.24
C VAL A 456 4.71 -1.18 -32.43
N THR A 457 5.41 -0.95 -31.33
CA THR A 457 6.78 -0.42 -31.30
C THR A 457 7.82 -1.52 -31.12
N ALA A 458 9.10 -1.22 -31.40
CA ALA A 458 10.19 -2.15 -31.15
C ALA A 458 10.36 -2.45 -29.65
N GLU A 459 10.07 -1.47 -28.79
CA GLU A 459 10.02 -1.65 -27.34
C GLU A 459 8.98 -2.70 -26.93
N MET A 460 7.77 -2.65 -27.51
CA MET A 460 6.72 -3.64 -27.23
C MET A 460 7.16 -5.05 -27.63
N LEU A 461 7.74 -5.21 -28.82
CA LEU A 461 8.24 -6.51 -29.29
C LEU A 461 9.41 -7.04 -28.46
N ARG A 462 10.26 -6.16 -27.91
CA ARG A 462 11.32 -6.52 -26.94
C ARG A 462 10.72 -6.99 -25.61
N LYS A 463 9.75 -6.24 -25.07
CA LYS A 463 9.12 -6.54 -23.78
C LYS A 463 8.19 -7.76 -23.83
N ARG A 464 7.56 -8.02 -24.97
CA ARG A 464 6.64 -9.15 -25.23
C ARG A 464 7.00 -9.84 -26.55
N PRO A 465 8.07 -10.65 -26.58
CA PRO A 465 8.49 -11.36 -27.79
C PRO A 465 7.42 -12.28 -28.38
N GLU A 466 6.45 -12.73 -27.58
CA GLU A 466 5.29 -13.49 -28.07
C GLU A 466 4.45 -12.72 -29.10
N MET A 467 4.38 -11.38 -29.05
CA MET A 467 3.65 -10.59 -30.05
C MET A 467 4.20 -10.83 -31.47
N ALA A 468 5.53 -10.93 -31.60
CA ALA A 468 6.16 -11.21 -32.89
C ALA A 468 5.81 -12.61 -33.41
N LYS A 469 5.71 -13.59 -32.51
CA LYS A 469 5.31 -14.98 -32.82
C LYS A 469 3.86 -15.05 -33.30
N ASP A 470 3.00 -14.22 -32.72
CA ASP A 470 1.59 -14.10 -33.12
C ASP A 470 1.38 -13.29 -34.41
N GLY A 471 2.46 -12.79 -35.02
CA GLY A 471 2.42 -12.13 -36.33
C GLY A 471 2.45 -10.60 -36.30
N TRP A 472 2.51 -9.96 -35.13
CA TRP A 472 2.60 -8.51 -35.03
C TRP A 472 3.93 -7.98 -35.57
N ARG A 473 3.88 -6.81 -36.23
CA ARG A 473 5.00 -6.11 -36.88
C ARG A 473 4.97 -4.64 -36.53
N LEU A 474 6.14 -3.99 -36.63
CA LEU A 474 6.30 -2.56 -36.38
C LEU A 474 5.31 -1.71 -37.19
N GLY A 475 4.75 -0.68 -36.56
CA GLY A 475 3.82 0.27 -37.18
C GLY A 475 2.38 -0.25 -37.33
N GLN A 476 2.11 -1.52 -37.05
CA GLN A 476 0.74 -2.03 -36.99
C GLN A 476 0.00 -1.46 -35.79
N LYS A 477 -1.33 -1.39 -35.88
CA LYS A 477 -2.18 -0.96 -34.78
C LYS A 477 -2.83 -2.14 -34.08
N ILE A 478 -2.91 -2.04 -32.76
CA ILE A 478 -3.52 -3.05 -31.89
C ILE A 478 -4.34 -2.35 -30.79
N GLU A 479 -5.54 -2.86 -30.51
CA GLU A 479 -6.40 -2.31 -29.46
C GLU A 479 -5.89 -2.66 -28.05
N GLY A 480 -6.07 -1.73 -27.11
CA GLY A 480 -5.66 -1.88 -25.72
C GLY A 480 -6.21 -3.15 -25.04
N LYS A 481 -7.43 -3.59 -25.36
CA LYS A 481 -8.03 -4.83 -24.82
C LYS A 481 -7.23 -6.08 -25.20
N VAL A 482 -6.63 -6.11 -26.39
CA VAL A 482 -5.82 -7.24 -26.84
C VAL A 482 -4.46 -7.21 -26.14
N LEU A 483 -3.83 -6.02 -26.04
CA LEU A 483 -2.60 -5.82 -25.27
C LEU A 483 -2.77 -6.19 -23.79
N HIS A 484 -3.92 -5.87 -23.20
CA HIS A 484 -4.29 -6.21 -21.84
C HIS A 484 -4.49 -7.72 -21.66
N ALA A 485 -5.44 -8.30 -22.38
CA ALA A 485 -5.85 -9.69 -22.14
C ALA A 485 -4.82 -10.72 -22.63
N ARG A 486 -4.15 -10.48 -23.76
CA ARG A 486 -3.25 -11.47 -24.38
C ARG A 486 -1.78 -11.29 -23.99
N TYR A 487 -1.35 -10.05 -23.76
CA TYR A 487 0.07 -9.71 -23.61
C TYR A 487 0.45 -9.14 -22.23
N SER A 488 -0.50 -9.02 -21.29
CA SER A 488 -0.16 -8.88 -19.86
C SER A 488 0.29 -10.23 -19.29
N ARG A 489 1.45 -10.26 -18.62
CA ARG A 489 1.93 -11.46 -17.90
C ARG A 489 0.97 -11.87 -16.78
N TYR A 490 0.31 -10.90 -16.15
CA TYR A 490 -0.70 -11.18 -15.14
C TYR A 490 -1.97 -11.78 -15.74
N MET A 491 -2.47 -11.27 -16.87
CA MET A 491 -3.66 -11.85 -17.52
C MET A 491 -3.37 -13.24 -18.11
N GLN A 492 -2.14 -13.50 -18.58
CA GLN A 492 -1.71 -14.85 -18.94
C GLN A 492 -1.77 -15.81 -17.75
N LYS A 493 -1.43 -15.35 -16.53
CA LYS A 493 -1.59 -16.14 -15.30
C LYS A 493 -3.05 -16.44 -14.99
N VAL A 494 -3.95 -15.47 -15.17
CA VAL A 494 -5.40 -15.68 -15.03
C VAL A 494 -5.92 -16.69 -16.06
N ALA A 495 -5.40 -16.66 -17.28
CA ALA A 495 -5.78 -17.60 -18.34
C ALA A 495 -5.44 -19.07 -18.02
N GLU A 496 -4.47 -19.34 -17.14
CA GLU A 496 -4.17 -20.71 -16.69
C GLU A 496 -5.34 -21.37 -15.95
N VAL A 497 -6.21 -20.57 -15.30
CA VAL A 497 -7.35 -21.06 -14.51
C VAL A 497 -8.70 -20.65 -15.07
N ALA A 498 -8.76 -19.59 -15.88
CA ALA A 498 -9.97 -19.07 -16.49
C ALA A 498 -9.72 -18.61 -17.95
N PRO A 499 -9.36 -19.52 -18.87
CA PRO A 499 -8.98 -19.18 -20.24
C PRO A 499 -10.12 -18.49 -21.01
N GLU A 500 -11.34 -19.02 -20.92
CA GLU A 500 -12.52 -18.46 -21.60
C GLU A 500 -12.84 -17.03 -21.12
N LEU A 501 -12.58 -16.72 -19.84
CA LEU A 501 -12.75 -15.37 -19.31
C LEU A 501 -11.78 -14.40 -19.99
N VAL A 502 -10.51 -14.77 -20.11
CA VAL A 502 -9.49 -13.94 -20.76
C VAL A 502 -9.75 -13.82 -22.26
N ASP A 503 -10.24 -14.86 -22.91
CA ASP A 503 -10.68 -14.81 -24.32
C ASP A 503 -11.78 -13.76 -24.51
N ASN A 504 -12.83 -13.81 -23.70
CA ASN A 504 -13.94 -12.86 -23.75
C ASN A 504 -13.49 -11.42 -23.42
N LEU A 505 -12.53 -11.25 -22.51
CA LEU A 505 -11.92 -9.96 -22.20
C LEU A 505 -11.12 -9.40 -23.39
N ALA A 506 -10.46 -10.26 -24.18
CA ALA A 506 -9.75 -9.81 -25.38
C ALA A 506 -10.72 -9.31 -26.47
N GLU A 507 -11.95 -9.84 -26.51
CA GLU A 507 -12.98 -9.43 -27.45
C GLU A 507 -13.74 -8.17 -26.98
N THR A 508 -14.16 -8.16 -25.71
CA THR A 508 -15.04 -7.11 -25.15
C THR A 508 -14.26 -5.95 -24.53
N GLY A 509 -13.12 -6.24 -23.90
CA GLY A 509 -12.45 -5.35 -22.96
C GLY A 509 -12.96 -5.51 -21.52
N ALA A 510 -12.16 -5.08 -20.54
CA ALA A 510 -12.54 -5.04 -19.13
C ALA A 510 -13.04 -3.66 -18.70
N ARG A 511 -13.94 -3.58 -17.70
CA ARG A 511 -14.39 -2.30 -17.12
C ARG A 511 -13.26 -1.51 -16.45
N PHE A 512 -12.18 -2.16 -16.06
CA PHE A 512 -11.04 -1.58 -15.36
C PHE A 512 -9.75 -2.31 -15.76
N THR A 513 -8.62 -1.63 -15.59
CA THR A 513 -7.30 -2.19 -15.97
C THR A 513 -6.66 -3.04 -14.86
N HIS A 514 -7.05 -2.81 -13.61
CA HIS A 514 -6.54 -3.45 -12.41
C HIS A 514 -7.66 -3.61 -11.39
N HIS A 515 -7.64 -4.72 -10.67
CA HIS A 515 -8.65 -5.16 -9.72
C HIS A 515 -8.11 -5.23 -8.29
N SER A 516 -6.89 -5.74 -8.09
CA SER A 516 -6.47 -6.26 -6.79
C SER A 516 -5.23 -5.57 -6.21
N SER A 517 -5.34 -5.17 -4.95
CA SER A 517 -4.26 -4.59 -4.14
C SER A 517 -4.57 -4.79 -2.66
N ILE A 518 -3.58 -5.26 -1.89
CA ILE A 518 -3.76 -5.48 -0.45
C ILE A 518 -3.12 -4.33 0.31
N ALA A 519 -3.96 -3.42 0.77
CA ALA A 519 -3.55 -2.25 1.55
C ALA A 519 -3.50 -2.54 3.06
N PRO A 520 -2.80 -1.70 3.85
CA PRO A 520 -2.93 -1.73 5.29
C PRO A 520 -4.37 -1.42 5.72
N THR A 521 -4.92 -2.25 6.60
CA THR A 521 -6.30 -2.09 7.07
C THR A 521 -6.42 -1.62 8.52
N GLY A 522 -5.32 -1.20 9.17
CA GLY A 522 -5.24 -0.85 10.59
C GLY A 522 -6.50 -0.22 11.22
N THR A 523 -6.91 0.96 10.73
CA THR A 523 -8.07 1.66 11.33
C THR A 523 -9.41 0.99 10.98
N ILE A 524 -9.60 0.57 9.72
CA ILE A 524 -10.86 -0.06 9.29
C ILE A 524 -11.03 -1.46 9.91
N SER A 525 -9.94 -2.21 10.11
CA SER A 525 -9.96 -3.53 10.71
C SER A 525 -10.39 -3.44 12.17
N LEU A 526 -9.76 -2.51 12.91
CA LEU A 526 -10.11 -2.27 14.31
C LEU A 526 -11.56 -1.77 14.45
N SER A 527 -12.00 -0.77 13.68
CA SER A 527 -13.30 -0.15 13.93
C SER A 527 -14.49 -0.82 13.23
N LEU A 528 -14.31 -1.37 12.02
CA LEU A 528 -15.39 -1.92 11.19
C LEU A 528 -15.35 -3.45 11.09
N ALA A 529 -14.18 -4.07 11.35
CA ALA A 529 -14.03 -5.53 11.41
C ALA A 529 -13.78 -6.04 12.84
N ASN A 530 -14.08 -5.22 13.84
CA ASN A 530 -13.99 -5.57 15.26
C ASN A 530 -12.62 -6.10 15.70
N ASN A 531 -11.55 -5.50 15.16
CA ASN A 531 -10.16 -5.90 15.38
C ASN A 531 -9.80 -7.28 14.83
N ALA A 532 -10.35 -7.64 13.66
CA ALA A 532 -9.76 -8.69 12.84
C ALA A 532 -8.32 -8.32 12.48
N SER A 533 -7.48 -9.33 12.20
CA SER A 533 -6.09 -9.08 11.83
C SER A 533 -5.99 -8.16 10.61
N ASN A 534 -4.95 -7.33 10.55
CA ASN A 534 -4.79 -6.37 9.46
C ASN A 534 -4.41 -7.11 8.17
N GLY A 535 -4.91 -6.65 7.02
CA GLY A 535 -4.56 -7.15 5.69
C GLY A 535 -4.33 -8.67 5.64
N ILE A 536 -3.08 -9.02 5.32
CA ILE A 536 -2.58 -10.41 5.35
C ILE A 536 -1.65 -10.67 6.53
N GLU A 537 -1.59 -9.78 7.51
CA GLU A 537 -0.84 -9.92 8.74
C GLU A 537 -1.52 -10.90 9.72
N PRO A 538 -0.73 -11.61 10.54
CA PRO A 538 -1.25 -12.23 11.75
C PRO A 538 -1.73 -11.15 12.74
N SER A 539 -2.46 -11.55 13.76
CA SER A 539 -2.76 -10.62 14.86
C SER A 539 -1.47 -10.19 15.54
N PHE A 540 -1.28 -8.88 15.72
CA PHE A 540 -0.09 -8.36 16.40
C PHE A 540 0.01 -8.91 17.83
N ALA A 541 -1.09 -8.80 18.58
CA ALA A 541 -1.29 -9.43 19.87
C ALA A 541 -2.78 -9.77 20.01
N HIS A 542 -3.10 -10.85 20.71
CA HIS A 542 -4.50 -11.24 20.91
C HIS A 542 -5.21 -10.41 22.00
N HIS A 543 -4.46 -9.87 22.98
CA HIS A 543 -4.97 -8.97 24.01
C HIS A 543 -3.93 -7.89 24.32
N TYR A 544 -4.36 -6.63 24.30
CA TYR A 544 -3.54 -5.49 24.66
C TYR A 544 -4.43 -4.33 25.11
N SER A 545 -3.84 -3.30 25.69
CA SER A 545 -4.59 -2.13 26.17
C SER A 545 -4.35 -0.90 25.31
N ARG A 546 -5.37 -0.06 25.14
CA ARG A 546 -5.24 1.27 24.54
C ARG A 546 -5.75 2.37 25.46
N ASN A 547 -5.06 3.50 25.44
CA ASN A 547 -5.51 4.71 26.12
C ASN A 547 -6.54 5.45 25.26
N VAL A 548 -7.78 5.56 25.76
CA VAL A 548 -8.87 6.27 25.10
C VAL A 548 -9.26 7.50 25.93
N ILE A 549 -9.29 8.67 25.28
CA ILE A 549 -9.87 9.87 25.86
C ILE A 549 -11.39 9.81 25.65
N ARG A 550 -12.16 9.78 26.73
CA ARG A 550 -13.62 9.88 26.69
C ARG A 550 -14.05 11.35 26.68
N GLU A 551 -15.08 11.65 25.89
CA GLU A 551 -15.63 13.01 25.79
C GLU A 551 -16.04 13.52 27.19
N GLY A 552 -15.55 14.71 27.57
CA GLY A 552 -15.78 15.30 28.89
C GLY A 552 -14.83 14.87 30.02
N LYS A 553 -13.91 13.92 29.81
CA LYS A 553 -12.85 13.58 30.78
C LYS A 553 -11.49 14.15 30.34
N LYS A 554 -10.73 14.69 31.29
CA LYS A 554 -9.34 15.17 31.06
C LYS A 554 -8.29 14.05 31.15
N THR A 555 -8.65 12.85 31.61
CA THR A 555 -7.74 11.71 31.80
C THR A 555 -8.01 10.59 30.79
N LYS A 556 -6.94 9.93 30.35
CA LYS A 556 -6.97 8.74 29.47
C LYS A 556 -7.46 7.53 30.26
N GLU A 557 -8.41 6.77 29.71
CA GLU A 557 -8.87 5.50 30.29
C GLU A 557 -8.23 4.33 29.53
N LYS A 558 -7.68 3.36 30.25
CA LYS A 558 -7.09 2.14 29.68
C LYS A 558 -8.24 1.18 29.32
N VAL A 559 -8.43 0.91 28.03
CA VAL A 559 -9.47 0.03 27.50
C VAL A 559 -8.81 -1.22 26.92
N ASP A 560 -9.30 -2.40 27.29
CA ASP A 560 -8.86 -3.66 26.71
C ASP A 560 -9.29 -3.77 25.25
N VAL A 561 -8.38 -4.26 24.44
CA VAL A 561 -8.59 -4.55 23.02
C VAL A 561 -8.22 -6.00 22.78
N TRP A 562 -9.17 -6.72 22.19
CA TRP A 562 -9.06 -8.14 21.87
C TRP A 562 -8.98 -8.28 20.36
N SER A 563 -8.16 -9.21 19.86
CA SER A 563 -8.26 -9.60 18.45
C SER A 563 -9.59 -10.31 18.20
N TYR A 564 -10.10 -10.24 16.97
CA TYR A 564 -11.41 -10.79 16.64
C TYR A 564 -11.51 -12.28 16.94
N GLU A 565 -10.49 -13.07 16.58
CA GLU A 565 -10.49 -14.51 16.80
C GLU A 565 -10.46 -14.87 18.29
N LEU A 566 -9.80 -14.10 19.14
CA LEU A 566 -9.86 -14.33 20.59
C LEU A 566 -11.22 -13.94 21.16
N LEU A 567 -11.78 -12.81 20.73
CA LEU A 567 -13.12 -12.40 21.12
C LEU A 567 -14.17 -13.46 20.71
N ALA A 568 -14.09 -13.96 19.49
CA ALA A 568 -14.97 -15.01 18.97
C ALA A 568 -14.80 -16.32 19.72
N TYR A 569 -13.55 -16.75 19.99
CA TYR A 569 -13.29 -17.97 20.75
C TYR A 569 -13.83 -17.89 22.17
N ARG A 570 -13.72 -16.73 22.82
CA ARG A 570 -14.26 -16.50 24.15
C ARG A 570 -15.78 -16.56 24.19
N GLU A 571 -16.44 -16.01 23.19
CA GLU A 571 -17.91 -16.01 23.09
C GLU A 571 -18.48 -17.39 22.72
N LEU A 572 -17.82 -18.10 21.81
CA LEU A 572 -18.35 -19.33 21.21
C LEU A 572 -17.86 -20.61 21.89
N VAL A 573 -16.65 -20.60 22.47
CA VAL A 573 -15.98 -21.82 22.94
C VAL A 573 -15.61 -21.75 24.42
N ASN A 574 -14.79 -20.77 24.82
CA ASN A 574 -14.25 -20.69 26.17
C ASN A 574 -14.18 -19.25 26.72
N PRO A 575 -15.14 -18.81 27.55
CA PRO A 575 -15.19 -17.44 28.08
C PRO A 575 -14.04 -17.09 29.03
N LYS A 576 -13.22 -18.08 29.45
CA LYS A 576 -12.04 -17.89 30.30
C LYS A 576 -10.74 -17.82 29.50
N ALA A 577 -10.75 -18.05 28.20
CA ALA A 577 -9.54 -18.13 27.38
C ALA A 577 -8.71 -16.84 27.42
N MET A 578 -7.43 -16.95 27.75
CA MET A 578 -6.51 -15.83 27.90
C MET A 578 -5.16 -16.14 27.24
N PRO A 579 -4.55 -15.16 26.54
CA PRO A 579 -3.19 -15.31 26.02
C PRO A 579 -2.19 -15.63 27.13
N PHE A 580 -1.21 -16.48 26.83
CA PHE A 580 -0.12 -16.87 27.73
C PHE A 580 -0.54 -17.57 29.04
N SER A 581 -1.82 -17.94 29.19
CA SER A 581 -2.29 -18.68 30.36
C SER A 581 -1.91 -20.16 30.28
N GLU A 582 -1.17 -20.66 31.28
CA GLU A 582 -0.89 -22.10 31.43
C GLU A 582 -1.99 -22.85 32.20
N ALA A 583 -2.93 -22.15 32.83
CA ALA A 583 -4.07 -22.78 33.48
C ALA A 583 -4.94 -23.52 32.43
N PRO A 584 -5.20 -24.84 32.57
CA PRO A 584 -5.90 -25.63 31.56
C PRO A 584 -7.25 -25.07 31.11
N GLU A 585 -7.98 -24.42 32.02
CA GLU A 585 -9.29 -23.81 31.77
C GLU A 585 -9.25 -22.49 30.99
N ALA A 586 -8.09 -21.85 30.89
CA ALA A 586 -7.88 -20.56 30.21
C ALA A 586 -6.85 -20.64 29.08
N LYS A 587 -6.20 -21.79 28.90
CA LYS A 587 -5.16 -22.02 27.89
C LYS A 587 -5.75 -21.94 26.48
N LEU A 588 -5.05 -21.21 25.61
CA LEU A 588 -5.39 -21.14 24.19
C LEU A 588 -4.85 -22.37 23.44
N PRO A 589 -5.55 -22.85 22.41
CA PRO A 589 -5.02 -23.82 21.45
C PRO A 589 -3.75 -23.33 20.76
N ASP A 590 -2.93 -24.25 20.29
CA ASP A 590 -1.62 -23.96 19.68
C ASP A 590 -1.70 -23.31 18.27
N TYR A 591 -2.89 -23.18 17.70
CA TYR A 591 -3.15 -22.44 16.48
C TYR A 591 -3.42 -20.94 16.70
N PHE A 592 -3.45 -20.46 17.95
CA PHE A 592 -3.44 -19.03 18.26
C PHE A 592 -2.02 -18.48 18.15
N ILE A 593 -1.69 -17.99 16.96
CA ILE A 593 -0.37 -17.49 16.61
C ILE A 593 -0.41 -15.96 16.50
N ALA A 594 0.48 -15.28 17.24
CA ALA A 594 0.67 -13.84 17.16
C ALA A 594 1.88 -13.49 16.28
N ALA A 595 2.06 -12.20 15.97
CA ALA A 595 3.12 -11.74 15.08
C ALA A 595 4.55 -12.09 15.58
N ASP A 596 4.76 -12.19 16.89
CA ASP A 596 6.07 -12.53 17.47
C ASP A 596 6.45 -14.01 17.31
N ASP A 597 5.47 -14.87 17.08
CA ASP A 597 5.66 -16.32 16.94
C ASP A 597 5.94 -16.72 15.47
N ILE A 598 6.01 -15.73 14.56
CA ILE A 598 6.19 -15.94 13.12
C ILE A 598 7.62 -15.61 12.72
N THR A 599 8.25 -16.52 11.99
CA THR A 599 9.57 -16.27 11.42
C THR A 599 9.49 -15.29 10.23
N PRO A 600 10.53 -14.49 9.96
CA PRO A 600 10.54 -13.60 8.80
C PRO A 600 10.31 -14.33 7.46
N LYS A 601 10.77 -15.58 7.36
CA LYS A 601 10.54 -16.43 6.18
C LYS A 601 9.06 -16.76 6.00
N GLU A 602 8.35 -17.14 7.06
CA GLU A 602 6.90 -17.42 7.01
C GLU A 602 6.11 -16.15 6.64
N HIS A 603 6.52 -14.98 7.11
CA HIS A 603 5.95 -13.71 6.65
C HIS A 603 6.05 -13.56 5.11
N VAL A 604 7.22 -13.84 4.54
CA VAL A 604 7.46 -13.78 3.09
C VAL A 604 6.68 -14.85 2.34
N ASP A 605 6.57 -16.07 2.87
CA ASP A 605 5.83 -17.17 2.23
C ASP A 605 4.33 -16.85 2.10
N VAL A 606 3.70 -16.29 3.14
CA VAL A 606 2.29 -15.86 3.08
C VAL A 606 2.10 -14.72 2.09
N GLN A 607 3.03 -13.75 2.05
CA GLN A 607 2.99 -12.67 1.06
C GLN A 607 3.10 -13.22 -0.36
N ALA A 608 4.01 -14.16 -0.60
CA ALA A 608 4.23 -14.78 -1.90
C ALA A 608 3.02 -15.58 -2.37
N ALA A 609 2.32 -16.27 -1.46
CA ALA A 609 1.09 -16.97 -1.76
C ALA A 609 0.00 -16.03 -2.30
N ALA A 610 -0.21 -14.88 -1.65
CA ALA A 610 -1.17 -13.87 -2.10
C ALA A 610 -0.71 -13.16 -3.40
N GLN A 611 0.57 -12.81 -3.51
CA GLN A 611 1.10 -11.95 -4.59
C GLN A 611 0.87 -12.52 -5.99
N LYS A 612 0.79 -13.85 -6.12
CA LYS A 612 0.49 -14.56 -7.39
C LYS A 612 -0.77 -14.06 -8.08
N TRP A 613 -1.77 -13.64 -7.31
CA TRP A 613 -3.10 -13.24 -7.78
C TRP A 613 -3.43 -11.77 -7.47
N VAL A 614 -2.40 -10.97 -7.17
CA VAL A 614 -2.51 -9.52 -6.94
C VAL A 614 -1.84 -8.77 -8.09
N ASP A 615 -2.65 -8.09 -8.92
CA ASP A 615 -2.17 -7.38 -10.11
C ASP A 615 -1.39 -6.10 -9.79
N SER A 616 -1.71 -5.43 -8.69
CA SER A 616 -0.98 -4.27 -8.19
C SER A 616 0.15 -4.73 -7.25
N SER A 617 0.11 -4.45 -5.95
CA SER A 617 1.09 -4.94 -4.97
C SER A 617 0.41 -5.17 -3.61
N ILE A 618 1.21 -5.56 -2.63
CA ILE A 618 0.80 -5.86 -1.27
C ILE A 618 1.62 -5.00 -0.31
N SER A 619 0.95 -4.29 0.58
CA SER A 619 1.59 -3.72 1.76
C SER A 619 1.45 -4.72 2.89
N LYS A 620 2.56 -5.40 3.21
CA LYS A 620 2.69 -6.26 4.38
C LYS A 620 3.99 -5.91 5.09
N THR A 621 3.91 -5.78 6.41
CA THR A 621 5.12 -5.68 7.24
C THR A 621 5.52 -7.07 7.73
N ALA A 622 6.75 -7.48 7.46
CA ALA A 622 7.40 -8.62 8.10
C ALA A 622 8.03 -8.14 9.41
N ASN A 623 7.50 -8.57 10.55
CA ASN A 623 8.10 -8.23 11.84
C ASN A 623 9.36 -9.08 12.03
N VAL A 624 10.44 -8.43 12.44
CA VAL A 624 11.74 -9.05 12.65
C VAL A 624 12.11 -8.88 14.13
N PRO A 625 12.50 -9.95 14.83
CA PRO A 625 12.95 -9.86 16.22
C PRO A 625 14.08 -8.84 16.41
N THR A 626 14.07 -8.18 17.58
CA THR A 626 15.08 -7.17 17.93
C THR A 626 16.50 -7.74 17.90
N ASP A 627 16.69 -8.99 18.32
CA ASP A 627 17.96 -9.70 18.38
C ASP A 627 18.28 -10.52 17.11
N TYR A 628 17.52 -10.34 16.03
CA TYR A 628 17.69 -11.12 14.80
C TYR A 628 19.07 -10.90 14.17
N PRO A 629 19.82 -11.96 13.81
CA PRO A 629 21.16 -11.83 13.24
C PRO A 629 21.17 -11.01 11.94
N TYR A 630 22.15 -10.10 11.83
CA TYR A 630 22.27 -9.22 10.67
C TYR A 630 22.49 -9.98 9.36
N GLU A 631 23.28 -11.06 9.37
CA GLU A 631 23.51 -11.86 8.17
C GLU A 631 22.21 -12.52 7.67
N ASP A 632 21.42 -13.10 8.57
CA ASP A 632 20.14 -13.72 8.24
C ASP A 632 19.09 -12.68 7.80
N PHE A 633 19.20 -11.44 8.28
CA PHE A 633 18.30 -10.35 7.88
C PHE A 633 18.43 -10.03 6.39
N LYS A 634 19.66 -9.99 5.85
CA LYS A 634 19.91 -9.74 4.42
C LYS A 634 19.22 -10.77 3.54
N ASP A 635 19.16 -12.02 3.99
CA ASP A 635 18.56 -13.11 3.24
C ASP A 635 17.03 -13.00 3.13
N ILE A 636 16.35 -12.24 4.00
CA ILE A 636 14.90 -11.98 3.88
C ILE A 636 14.59 -11.31 2.54
N TYR A 637 15.36 -10.28 2.17
CA TYR A 637 15.15 -9.53 0.94
C TYR A 637 15.55 -10.32 -0.31
N ARG A 638 16.63 -11.10 -0.22
CA ARG A 638 17.03 -12.03 -1.30
C ARG A 638 15.98 -13.12 -1.51
N TYR A 639 15.43 -13.66 -0.43
CA TYR A 639 14.35 -14.64 -0.48
C TYR A 639 13.06 -14.05 -1.06
N ALA A 640 12.69 -12.83 -0.67
CA ALA A 640 11.56 -12.09 -1.25
C ALA A 640 11.72 -11.90 -2.77
N TYR A 641 12.94 -11.55 -3.23
CA TYR A 641 13.27 -11.48 -4.65
C TYR A 641 13.11 -12.83 -5.36
N GLN A 642 13.68 -13.90 -4.81
CA GLN A 642 13.57 -15.26 -5.37
C GLN A 642 12.12 -15.76 -5.43
N LYS A 643 11.26 -15.32 -4.51
CA LYS A 643 9.81 -15.61 -4.52
C LYS A 643 9.02 -14.80 -5.53
N GLY A 644 9.66 -13.87 -6.26
CA GLY A 644 9.01 -13.05 -7.27
C GLY A 644 8.05 -12.01 -6.68
N LEU A 645 8.32 -11.53 -5.45
CA LEU A 645 7.55 -10.44 -4.86
C LEU A 645 7.75 -9.12 -5.62
N LYS A 646 6.81 -8.20 -5.46
CA LYS A 646 6.90 -6.83 -6.02
C LYS A 646 7.55 -5.83 -5.04
N GLY A 647 7.63 -6.20 -3.78
CA GLY A 647 8.31 -5.45 -2.73
C GLY A 647 8.32 -6.23 -1.43
N CYS A 648 9.17 -5.80 -0.51
CA CYS A 648 9.27 -6.37 0.83
C CYS A 648 9.56 -5.26 1.84
N THR A 649 8.82 -5.28 2.96
CA THR A 649 9.01 -4.33 4.05
C THR A 649 9.22 -5.12 5.33
N THR A 650 10.38 -4.93 5.96
CA THR A 650 10.65 -5.45 7.29
C THR A 650 10.51 -4.34 8.32
N PHE A 651 9.99 -4.67 9.49
CA PHE A 651 10.10 -3.81 10.66
C PHE A 651 10.85 -4.57 11.75
N ARG A 652 12.02 -4.05 12.11
CA ARG A 652 12.79 -4.48 13.27
C ARG A 652 12.77 -3.36 14.28
N PHE A 653 12.33 -3.64 15.50
CA PHE A 653 12.45 -2.65 16.56
C PHE A 653 13.93 -2.46 16.90
N ASN A 654 14.43 -1.23 16.77
CA ASN A 654 15.78 -0.86 17.17
C ASN A 654 15.70 0.24 18.22
N PRO A 655 15.91 -0.05 19.51
CA PRO A 655 15.73 0.94 20.58
C PRO A 655 16.66 2.17 20.44
N ALA A 656 17.75 2.06 19.69
CA ALA A 656 18.68 3.17 19.41
C ALA A 656 18.20 4.13 18.30
N ALA A 657 17.32 3.67 17.41
CA ALA A 657 16.91 4.41 16.21
C ALA A 657 15.40 4.67 16.13
N PHE A 658 14.60 3.74 16.65
CA PHE A 658 13.15 3.71 16.59
C PHE A 658 12.51 3.73 17.95
N GLN A 659 11.58 4.66 18.11
CA GLN A 659 10.71 4.74 19.27
C GLN A 659 9.37 5.21 18.68
N GLY A 660 8.38 4.32 18.62
CA GLY A 660 7.20 4.51 17.78
C GLY A 660 5.98 3.73 18.26
N VAL A 661 4.80 4.29 18.03
CA VAL A 661 3.40 3.98 18.48
C VAL A 661 3.02 2.55 18.90
N LEU A 662 3.72 1.50 18.46
CA LEU A 662 3.55 0.10 18.88
C LEU A 662 4.86 -0.42 19.48
N VAL A 663 5.21 0.04 20.68
CA VAL A 663 6.32 -0.52 21.48
C VAL A 663 5.74 -1.41 22.57
N LYS A 664 6.36 -2.56 22.84
CA LYS A 664 5.97 -3.41 23.97
C LYS A 664 6.34 -2.72 25.28
N GLU A 665 5.56 -2.97 26.32
CA GLU A 665 5.85 -2.45 27.67
C GLU A 665 7.21 -2.95 28.17
N THR A 666 7.56 -4.21 27.87
CA THR A 666 8.87 -4.81 28.17
C THR A 666 10.03 -4.15 27.42
N ASP A 667 9.83 -3.74 26.16
CA ASP A 667 10.88 -3.09 25.37
C ASP A 667 11.16 -1.67 25.88
N LEU A 668 10.11 -0.96 26.31
CA LEU A 668 10.22 0.36 26.96
C LEU A 668 10.94 0.27 28.31
N GLU A 669 10.61 -0.73 29.13
CA GLU A 669 11.25 -0.98 30.42
C GLU A 669 12.74 -1.28 30.30
N ASN A 670 13.13 -2.00 29.25
CA ASN A 670 14.52 -2.40 29.04
C ASN A 670 15.39 -1.31 28.41
N THR A 671 14.78 -0.24 27.88
CA THR A 671 15.51 0.86 27.22
C THR A 671 15.73 2.03 28.19
N THR A 672 16.97 2.53 28.28
CA THR A 672 17.33 3.67 29.13
C THR A 672 17.59 4.90 28.27
N TYR A 673 16.99 6.02 28.65
CA TYR A 673 16.96 7.27 27.93
C TYR A 673 17.77 8.32 28.66
N ARG A 674 18.63 9.02 27.92
CA ARG A 674 19.54 10.03 28.46
C ARG A 674 19.12 11.41 27.97
N PHE A 675 18.76 12.30 28.88
CA PHE A 675 18.44 13.70 28.62
C PHE A 675 19.57 14.58 29.15
N GLU A 676 20.09 15.47 28.32
CA GLU A 676 21.04 16.50 28.74
C GLU A 676 20.28 17.80 28.95
N LEU A 677 20.37 18.36 30.16
CA LEU A 677 19.71 19.61 30.53
C LEU A 677 20.58 20.82 30.14
N GLU A 678 19.98 22.02 30.10
CA GLU A 678 20.70 23.26 29.76
C GLU A 678 21.89 23.56 30.66
N ASP A 679 21.88 23.08 31.91
CA ASP A 679 22.98 23.22 32.86
C ASP A 679 24.11 22.18 32.66
N GLY A 680 24.00 21.33 31.63
CA GLY A 680 24.93 20.26 31.31
C GLY A 680 24.79 19.01 32.18
N SER A 681 23.81 18.99 33.10
CA SER A 681 23.50 17.79 33.87
C SER A 681 22.73 16.77 33.03
N VAL A 682 22.82 15.51 33.44
CA VAL A 682 22.30 14.37 32.68
C VAL A 682 21.30 13.62 33.53
N ILE A 683 20.12 13.37 32.96
CA ILE A 683 19.10 12.51 33.54
C ILE A 683 19.00 11.23 32.73
N GLU A 684 19.12 10.08 33.39
CA GLU A 684 18.90 8.77 32.80
C GLU A 684 17.67 8.10 33.41
N VAL A 685 16.71 7.71 32.56
CA VAL A 685 15.43 7.12 32.99
C VAL A 685 14.97 6.03 32.04
N LYS A 686 14.21 5.06 32.53
CA LYS A 686 13.64 3.99 31.68
C LYS A 686 12.53 4.53 30.78
N GLY A 687 12.34 3.91 29.62
CA GLY A 687 11.41 4.39 28.58
C GLY A 687 9.96 4.54 29.01
N ASN A 688 9.51 3.77 30.00
CA ASN A 688 8.16 3.83 30.56
C ASN A 688 8.00 4.82 31.73
N GLU A 689 9.10 5.36 32.28
CA GLU A 689 9.04 6.35 33.37
C GLU A 689 8.43 7.66 32.88
N GLN A 690 7.70 8.34 33.76
CA GLN A 690 7.03 9.61 33.44
C GLN A 690 7.95 10.79 33.73
N ILE A 691 8.09 11.70 32.77
CA ILE A 691 8.82 12.95 32.87
C ILE A 691 7.85 14.10 32.60
N GLU A 692 7.89 15.14 33.42
CA GLU A 692 7.21 16.40 33.16
C GLU A 692 8.14 17.33 32.38
N TYR A 693 7.69 17.83 31.23
CA TYR A 693 8.45 18.74 30.37
C TYR A 693 7.49 19.72 29.71
N ASP A 694 7.83 21.02 29.74
CA ASP A 694 7.02 22.12 29.19
C ASP A 694 5.54 22.10 29.66
N GLY A 695 5.30 21.73 30.92
CA GLY A 695 3.97 21.68 31.53
C GLY A 695 3.10 20.48 31.13
N GLU A 696 3.64 19.52 30.37
CA GLU A 696 2.99 18.27 30.01
C GLU A 696 3.75 17.06 30.57
N THR A 697 3.03 15.99 30.90
CA THR A 697 3.63 14.73 31.36
C THR A 697 3.73 13.74 30.20
N HIS A 698 4.93 13.22 29.97
CA HIS A 698 5.25 12.27 28.91
C HIS A 698 5.93 11.05 29.51
N THR A 699 5.86 9.90 28.84
CA THR A 699 6.85 8.85 29.12
C THR A 699 8.21 9.31 28.60
N ALA A 700 9.31 8.86 29.21
CA ALA A 700 10.66 9.17 28.77
C ALA A 700 10.86 8.91 27.27
N ALA A 701 10.35 7.77 26.78
CA ALA A 701 10.37 7.47 25.35
C ALA A 701 9.68 8.54 24.49
N ASN A 702 8.46 8.92 24.85
CA ASN A 702 7.68 9.90 24.09
C ASN A 702 8.28 11.32 24.16
N LEU A 703 8.88 11.70 25.30
CA LEU A 703 9.53 13.01 25.43
C LEU A 703 10.79 13.08 24.58
N PHE A 704 11.64 12.05 24.66
CA PHE A 704 12.86 11.96 23.87
C PHE A 704 12.55 12.04 22.37
N ASP A 705 11.51 11.33 21.92
CA ASP A 705 11.00 11.42 20.55
C ASP A 705 10.55 12.83 20.19
N ALA A 706 9.70 13.45 21.02
CA ALA A 706 9.18 14.77 20.71
C ALA A 706 10.29 15.84 20.60
N LEU A 707 11.33 15.74 21.44
CA LEU A 707 12.52 16.58 21.38
C LEU A 707 13.34 16.31 20.11
N LYS A 708 13.61 15.04 19.77
CA LYS A 708 14.32 14.63 18.55
C LYS A 708 13.57 15.03 17.28
N GLU A 709 12.25 15.00 17.32
CA GLU A 709 11.34 15.42 16.24
C GLU A 709 11.20 16.95 16.14
N GLY A 710 11.78 17.70 17.09
CA GLY A 710 11.78 19.16 17.11
C GLY A 710 10.42 19.78 17.46
N TYR A 711 9.52 19.04 18.10
CA TYR A 711 8.20 19.54 18.51
C TYR A 711 8.27 20.68 19.52
N TYR A 712 9.34 20.74 20.30
CA TYR A 712 9.58 21.79 21.29
C TYR A 712 10.59 22.86 20.82
N GLY A 713 10.95 22.86 19.52
CA GLY A 713 11.99 23.72 18.97
C GLY A 713 13.40 23.25 19.34
N LYS A 714 14.39 23.53 18.49
CA LYS A 714 15.80 23.37 18.87
C LYS A 714 16.16 24.53 19.79
N PHE A 715 16.48 24.25 21.04
CA PHE A 715 17.29 25.12 21.87
C PHE A 715 18.55 24.37 22.27
#